data_AF-A0A815LTA1-F1
#
_entry.id   AF-A0A815LTA1-F1
#
_cell.length_a   1.000
_cell.length_b   1.000
_cell.length_c   1.000
_cell.angle_alpha   90.00
_cell.angle_beta   90.00
_cell.angle_gamma   90.00
#
_symmetry.space_group_name_H-M   'P 1'
#
loop_
_entity.id
_entity.type
_entity.pdbx_description
1 polymer ?
#
loop_
_entity_poly.entity_id
_entity_poly.type
_entity_poly.pdbx_seq_one_letter_code
_entity_poly.pdbx_strand_id
1 'polypeptide(L)'
;MTRGKTNERIRAARVEPSDYESAYRAIEVLQNLQTRPNESIKTLADIPDYTFAHHPDKETFGVRQILDIQDEQQTNGKIFKKFILGEYKFQTFRQIYKRIENIGRGLLSLNLTLGDKILIYSETRYEWLLTAFSAFRHGLTLVTLYSTLGEDAIKFGINQSKVKIVITSYELIPKLKNISDETEEVRYIIYFPPILKTESIKLPETKNNIQFISLDQLELAGSNALIDEDILKQRPAETDTAVIMYTSGSTGLPKGVLIRHENIIAGMTGQQSRLLSMVNVDTDIYIAYLPLAHILELCCEICMYYLGIKSGYSSPQTLTDQSTGIKQGAKGDLQILPRVEPSDYESAYRAIEVLQNLQTRPNESIKTLADIPDYTLVHHPDKETFGVRQILDIQDEQQTNGKIFKKFILGEYKFQTFRQIYKRIENIGRGLLSLNLTLGDKILIYSETRYEWLLTAFSAFRHGLTLVTLYSTLGEDAIKFGINQSKVKIVITSYELIPKLKNISDETEEVRYIIYFPPILKTESVKLPETKNNIQFISLDQLELNGSNAFIDEDILKQRPAETDTAVIMYTSGSTGLPKGVLIRHENIIAGMTGQQSRLLSMVNVDTDIYIAYLPLAHILELCCEICMYYLGIKSGYSSPQTLTDQSTGIKQGAKGDLQILRP
;
A
#
# COMPACT_ATOMS: atom_id res chain seq x y z
N MET A 1 -2.39 36.80 -1.59
CA MET A 1 -3.65 37.01 -2.33
C MET A 1 -4.75 36.26 -1.62
N THR A 2 -5.78 36.99 -1.20
CA THR A 2 -6.98 36.55 -0.49
C THR A 2 -7.66 35.40 -1.24
N ARG A 3 -7.56 34.17 -0.73
CA ARG A 3 -8.42 33.06 -1.16
C ARG A 3 -9.86 33.44 -0.82
N GLY A 4 -10.64 33.69 -1.87
CA GLY A 4 -12.06 34.00 -1.76
C GLY A 4 -12.79 32.91 -0.98
N LYS A 5 -13.79 33.35 -0.23
CA LYS A 5 -14.81 32.57 0.46
C LYS A 5 -15.12 31.27 -0.29
N THR A 6 -14.92 30.16 0.43
CA THR A 6 -15.61 28.87 0.30
C THR A 6 -16.75 28.86 -0.72
N ASN A 7 -16.47 28.45 -1.96
CA ASN A 7 -17.47 27.72 -2.71
C ASN A 7 -17.65 26.41 -1.96
N GLU A 8 -18.76 26.26 -1.23
CA GLU A 8 -19.28 24.96 -0.77
C GLU A 8 -19.49 24.09 -2.00
N ARG A 9 -18.43 23.45 -2.49
CA ARG A 9 -18.55 22.46 -3.53
C ARG A 9 -19.18 21.25 -2.86
N ILE A 10 -20.50 21.10 -2.98
CA ILE A 10 -21.17 19.86 -2.61
C ILE A 10 -20.54 18.76 -3.48
N ARG A 11 -19.78 17.84 -2.86
CA ARG A 11 -19.10 16.76 -3.58
C ARG A 11 -19.84 15.44 -3.49
N ALA A 12 -20.69 15.28 -2.47
CA ALA A 12 -21.54 14.13 -2.29
C ALA A 12 -22.93 14.55 -1.81
N ALA A 13 -23.94 13.77 -2.18
CA ALA A 13 -25.31 13.95 -1.74
C ALA A 13 -25.93 12.59 -1.39
N ARG A 14 -27.07 12.60 -0.72
CA ARG A 14 -27.85 11.39 -0.48
C ARG A 14 -28.40 10.86 -1.81
N VAL A 15 -28.27 9.56 -2.03
CA VAL A 15 -28.87 8.87 -3.18
C VAL A 15 -30.37 9.16 -3.25
N GLU A 16 -31.07 9.07 -2.13
CA GLU A 16 -32.48 9.48 -1.96
C GLU A 16 -32.55 10.75 -1.09
N PRO A 17 -32.76 11.95 -1.67
CA PRO A 17 -32.67 13.22 -0.94
C PRO A 17 -33.64 13.34 0.24
N SER A 18 -34.83 12.75 0.13
CA SER A 18 -35.88 12.74 1.15
C SER A 18 -35.66 11.70 2.24
N ASP A 19 -34.86 10.66 1.97
CA ASP A 19 -34.53 9.65 2.95
C ASP A 19 -33.27 10.08 3.72
N TYR A 20 -33.47 10.48 4.97
CA TYR A 20 -32.37 10.91 5.84
C TYR A 20 -31.36 9.81 6.14
N GLU A 21 -31.73 8.57 5.87
CA GLU A 21 -30.93 7.40 6.08
C GLU A 21 -30.14 7.00 4.85
N SER A 22 -30.48 7.50 3.65
CA SER A 22 -29.82 7.13 2.40
C SER A 22 -28.30 7.32 2.44
N ALA A 23 -27.57 6.39 1.83
CA ALA A 23 -26.14 6.49 1.62
C ALA A 23 -25.76 7.78 0.87
N TYR A 24 -24.59 8.32 1.18
CA TYR A 24 -23.99 9.42 0.44
C TYR A 24 -23.17 8.89 -0.72
N ARG A 25 -23.25 9.57 -1.86
CA ARG A 25 -22.50 9.23 -3.08
C ARG A 25 -22.04 10.51 -3.75
N ALA A 26 -20.94 10.44 -4.50
CA ALA A 26 -20.44 11.61 -5.23
C ALA A 26 -21.52 12.14 -6.18
N ILE A 27 -21.69 13.47 -6.23
CA ILE A 27 -22.80 14.10 -6.97
C ILE A 27 -22.76 13.77 -8.47
N GLU A 28 -21.57 13.55 -9.01
CA GLU A 28 -21.35 13.18 -10.41
C GLU A 28 -21.88 11.79 -10.75
N VAL A 29 -22.09 10.93 -9.74
CA VAL A 29 -22.48 9.52 -9.87
C VAL A 29 -23.61 9.16 -8.88
N LEU A 30 -24.49 10.12 -8.58
CA LEU A 30 -25.49 9.98 -7.52
C LEU A 30 -26.43 8.79 -7.76
N GLN A 31 -26.91 8.65 -9.00
CA GLN A 31 -27.90 7.64 -9.37
C GLN A 31 -27.33 6.21 -9.28
N ASN A 32 -26.09 5.98 -9.75
CA ASN A 32 -25.47 4.66 -9.78
C ASN A 32 -23.99 4.73 -9.41
N LEU A 33 -23.50 3.75 -8.63
CA LEU A 33 -22.06 3.62 -8.38
C LEU A 33 -21.36 3.43 -9.73
N GLN A 34 -20.46 4.35 -10.07
CA GLN A 34 -19.69 4.23 -11.31
C GLN A 34 -18.60 3.16 -11.11
N THR A 35 -18.86 1.98 -11.64
CA THR A 35 -17.95 0.82 -11.59
C THR A 35 -17.13 0.64 -12.86
N ARG A 36 -17.36 1.48 -13.88
CA ARG A 36 -16.67 1.44 -15.16
C ARG A 36 -16.31 2.85 -15.63
N PRO A 37 -15.19 3.03 -16.34
CA PRO A 37 -14.79 4.33 -16.85
C PRO A 37 -15.71 4.78 -17.99
N ASN A 38 -16.24 3.83 -18.77
CA ASN A 38 -17.34 3.99 -19.72
C ASN A 38 -17.98 2.62 -20.01
N GLU A 39 -19.13 2.59 -20.69
CA GLU A 39 -19.90 1.34 -20.95
C GLU A 39 -19.21 0.31 -21.87
N SER A 40 -18.24 0.73 -22.69
CA SER A 40 -17.49 -0.16 -23.57
C SER A 40 -16.39 -0.94 -22.86
N ILE A 41 -15.95 -0.49 -21.68
CA ILE A 41 -14.89 -1.15 -20.89
C ILE A 41 -15.52 -2.04 -19.84
N LYS A 42 -15.62 -3.33 -20.14
CA LYS A 42 -16.20 -4.35 -19.24
C LYS A 42 -15.11 -5.16 -18.55
N THR A 43 -14.01 -5.40 -19.25
CA THR A 43 -12.88 -6.19 -18.78
C THR A 43 -11.55 -5.50 -19.08
N LEU A 44 -10.47 -6.03 -18.51
CA LEU A 44 -9.12 -5.56 -18.82
C LEU A 44 -8.70 -5.86 -20.26
N ALA A 45 -9.39 -6.78 -20.93
CA ALA A 45 -9.17 -7.11 -22.34
C ALA A 45 -9.58 -5.96 -23.29
N ASP A 46 -10.50 -5.10 -22.86
CA ASP A 46 -11.06 -4.02 -23.68
C ASP A 46 -10.15 -2.79 -23.71
N ILE A 47 -9.27 -2.65 -22.71
CA ILE A 47 -8.45 -1.45 -22.53
C ILE A 47 -7.46 -1.24 -23.69
N PRO A 48 -6.66 -2.24 -24.12
CA PRO A 48 -5.78 -2.07 -25.28
C PRO A 48 -6.52 -1.73 -26.58
N ASP A 49 -7.69 -2.34 -26.80
CA ASP A 49 -8.50 -2.10 -27.99
C ASP A 49 -9.03 -0.65 -27.99
N TYR A 50 -9.51 -0.19 -26.83
CA TYR A 50 -9.96 1.18 -26.64
C TYR A 50 -8.83 2.20 -26.83
N THR A 51 -7.67 2.03 -26.19
CA THR A 51 -6.58 3.00 -26.28
C THR A 51 -5.97 3.06 -27.66
N PHE A 52 -5.88 1.93 -28.36
CA PHE A 52 -5.46 1.91 -29.77
C PHE A 52 -6.44 2.66 -30.68
N ALA A 53 -7.74 2.53 -30.45
CA ALA A 53 -8.73 3.25 -31.25
C ALA A 53 -8.70 4.78 -31.03
N HIS A 54 -8.34 5.24 -29.82
CA HIS A 54 -8.43 6.66 -29.45
C HIS A 54 -7.08 7.40 -29.46
N HIS A 55 -5.96 6.71 -29.22
CA HIS A 55 -4.64 7.30 -29.01
C HIS A 55 -3.50 6.62 -29.78
N PRO A 56 -3.69 6.06 -30.99
CA PRO A 56 -2.74 5.14 -31.60
C PRO A 56 -1.34 5.74 -31.79
N ASP A 57 -1.26 7.03 -32.11
CA ASP A 57 0.00 7.69 -32.44
C ASP A 57 0.61 8.47 -31.26
N LYS A 58 -0.06 8.49 -30.09
CA LYS A 58 0.52 9.04 -28.86
C LYS A 58 1.61 8.11 -28.32
N GLU A 59 2.62 8.69 -27.69
CA GLU A 59 3.60 7.95 -26.88
C GLU A 59 2.92 7.33 -25.65
N THR A 60 3.39 6.17 -25.20
CA THR A 60 2.88 5.50 -24.00
C THR A 60 4.01 5.07 -23.07
N PHE A 61 4.70 3.97 -23.32
CA PHE A 61 5.70 3.43 -22.41
C PHE A 61 7.09 3.96 -22.74
N GLY A 62 7.69 4.66 -21.78
CA GLY A 62 9.04 5.20 -21.82
C GLY A 62 9.97 4.44 -20.90
N VAL A 63 11.13 4.03 -21.40
CA VAL A 63 12.20 3.42 -20.58
C VAL A 63 13.47 4.22 -20.75
N ARG A 64 14.16 4.47 -19.65
CA ARG A 64 15.48 5.10 -19.67
C ARG A 64 16.55 4.09 -20.08
N GLN A 65 17.38 4.47 -21.04
CA GLN A 65 18.48 3.60 -21.44
C GLN A 65 19.49 3.42 -20.31
N ILE A 66 19.90 2.18 -20.05
CA ILE A 66 21.05 1.87 -19.20
C ILE A 66 22.22 1.60 -20.14
N LEU A 67 23.19 2.51 -20.11
CA LEU A 67 24.35 2.51 -20.99
C LEU A 67 25.47 1.61 -20.43
N ASP A 68 25.61 1.60 -19.10
CA ASP A 68 26.62 0.82 -18.39
C ASP A 68 26.19 0.59 -16.92
N ILE A 69 26.77 -0.42 -16.29
CA ILE A 69 26.59 -0.73 -14.86
C ILE A 69 27.97 -0.88 -14.23
N GLN A 70 28.25 -0.05 -13.24
CA GLN A 70 29.56 -0.01 -12.58
C GLN A 70 29.44 -0.43 -11.11
N ASP A 71 30.39 -1.23 -10.66
CA ASP A 71 30.49 -1.62 -9.27
C ASP A 71 31.19 -0.53 -8.46
N GLU A 72 30.55 -0.08 -7.39
CA GLU A 72 31.09 0.90 -6.44
C GLU A 72 31.27 0.23 -5.08
N GLN A 73 32.53 -0.01 -4.70
CA GLN A 73 32.86 -0.56 -3.40
C GLN A 73 32.67 0.50 -2.31
N GLN A 74 31.79 0.20 -1.37
CA GLN A 74 31.53 1.03 -0.19
C GLN A 74 32.62 0.81 0.87
N THR A 75 32.75 1.78 1.78
CA THR A 75 33.72 1.72 2.90
C THR A 75 33.53 0.50 3.81
N ASN A 76 32.31 -0.04 3.88
CA ASN A 76 31.97 -1.25 4.64
C ASN A 76 32.16 -2.57 3.84
N GLY A 77 32.79 -2.50 2.66
CA GLY A 77 33.03 -3.66 1.78
C GLY A 77 31.85 -4.10 0.93
N LYS A 78 30.65 -3.51 1.09
CA LYS A 78 29.52 -3.79 0.20
C LYS A 78 29.77 -3.23 -1.19
N ILE A 79 29.35 -3.94 -2.23
CA ILE A 79 29.41 -3.44 -3.61
C ILE A 79 28.02 -2.94 -3.99
N PHE A 80 27.95 -1.68 -4.41
CA PHE A 80 26.73 -1.06 -4.90
C PHE A 80 26.81 -0.97 -6.42
N LYS A 81 25.77 -1.44 -7.12
CA LYS A 81 25.67 -1.27 -8.56
C LYS A 81 25.23 0.16 -8.88
N LYS A 82 25.97 0.84 -9.74
CA LYS A 82 25.71 2.20 -10.23
C LYS A 82 25.37 2.16 -11.71
N PHE A 83 24.16 2.57 -12.05
CA PHE A 83 23.68 2.68 -13.42
C PHE A 83 24.18 3.97 -14.07
N ILE A 84 24.77 3.84 -15.25
CA ILE A 84 25.03 4.96 -16.15
C ILE A 84 23.85 5.06 -17.09
N LEU A 85 23.07 6.13 -16.93
CA LEU A 85 21.79 6.30 -17.58
C LEU A 85 21.90 7.24 -18.78
N GLY A 86 21.23 6.89 -19.88
CA GLY A 86 21.02 7.74 -21.04
C GLY A 86 19.65 8.40 -21.01
N GLU A 87 19.09 8.59 -22.21
CA GLU A 87 17.79 9.23 -22.42
C GLU A 87 16.62 8.25 -22.31
N TYR A 88 15.41 8.79 -22.10
CA TYR A 88 14.18 8.02 -22.24
C TYR A 88 13.85 7.74 -23.70
N LYS A 89 13.38 6.53 -23.98
CA LYS A 89 12.83 6.14 -25.28
C LYS A 89 11.40 5.66 -25.12
N PHE A 90 10.48 6.31 -25.83
CA PHE A 90 9.06 5.99 -25.81
C PHE A 90 8.65 5.16 -27.02
N GLN A 91 7.66 4.30 -26.81
CA GLN A 91 6.92 3.62 -27.87
C GLN A 91 5.52 4.23 -27.98
N THR A 92 4.92 4.19 -29.18
CA THR A 92 3.53 4.64 -29.37
C THR A 92 2.52 3.57 -28.96
N PHE A 93 1.28 3.97 -28.69
CA PHE A 93 0.19 3.02 -28.43
C PHE A 93 0.00 2.03 -29.60
N ARG A 94 0.19 2.45 -30.85
CA ARG A 94 0.16 1.59 -32.05
C ARG A 94 1.23 0.53 -32.00
N GLN A 95 2.46 0.90 -31.66
CA GLN A 95 3.56 -0.05 -31.51
C GLN A 95 3.24 -1.04 -30.39
N ILE A 96 2.87 -0.54 -29.20
CA ILE A 96 2.53 -1.39 -28.05
C ILE A 96 1.35 -2.32 -28.36
N TYR A 97 0.30 -1.83 -29.00
CA TYR A 97 -0.86 -2.65 -29.37
C TYR A 97 -0.46 -3.80 -30.30
N LYS A 98 0.40 -3.56 -31.29
CA LYS A 98 0.91 -4.62 -32.16
C LYS A 98 1.70 -5.68 -31.39
N ARG A 99 2.50 -5.26 -30.41
CA ARG A 99 3.23 -6.17 -29.52
C ARG A 99 2.28 -6.97 -28.64
N ILE A 100 1.22 -6.36 -28.10
CA ILE A 100 0.17 -7.05 -27.33
C ILE A 100 -0.47 -8.17 -28.17
N GLU A 101 -0.83 -7.89 -29.43
CA GLU A 101 -1.41 -8.91 -30.32
C GLU A 101 -0.44 -10.06 -30.60
N ASN A 102 0.82 -9.74 -30.91
CA ASN A 102 1.82 -10.73 -31.23
C ASN A 102 2.18 -11.58 -30.00
N ILE A 103 2.39 -10.98 -28.83
CA ILE A 103 2.66 -11.70 -27.58
C ILE A 103 1.46 -12.57 -27.20
N GLY A 104 0.23 -12.06 -27.32
CA GLY A 104 -0.99 -12.84 -27.07
C GLY A 104 -1.07 -14.10 -27.93
N ARG A 105 -0.84 -13.98 -29.24
CA ARG A 105 -0.73 -15.13 -30.16
C ARG A 105 0.41 -16.08 -29.81
N GLY A 106 1.54 -15.53 -29.35
CA GLY A 106 2.68 -16.32 -28.88
C GLY A 106 2.33 -17.13 -27.63
N LEU A 107 1.58 -16.57 -26.69
CA LEU A 107 1.08 -17.30 -25.53
C LEU A 107 0.11 -18.42 -25.93
N LEU A 108 -0.80 -18.16 -26.89
CA LEU A 108 -1.73 -19.16 -27.40
C LEU A 108 -1.03 -20.30 -28.15
N SER A 109 0.10 -20.04 -28.83
CA SER A 109 0.88 -21.09 -29.51
C SER A 109 1.55 -22.08 -28.53
N LEU A 110 1.61 -21.74 -27.24
CA LEU A 110 2.01 -22.64 -26.16
C LEU A 110 0.84 -23.49 -25.62
N ASN A 111 -0.27 -23.57 -26.37
CA ASN A 111 -1.48 -24.32 -26.04
C ASN A 111 -2.19 -23.84 -24.76
N LEU A 112 -2.16 -22.53 -24.50
CA LEU A 112 -2.97 -21.92 -23.45
C LEU A 112 -4.39 -21.66 -23.96
N THR A 113 -5.35 -21.78 -23.04
CA THR A 113 -6.78 -21.57 -23.28
C THR A 113 -7.38 -20.66 -22.22
N LEU A 114 -8.62 -20.19 -22.44
CA LEU A 114 -9.32 -19.32 -21.51
C LEU A 114 -9.36 -19.91 -20.08
N GLY A 115 -8.94 -19.12 -19.09
CA GLY A 115 -8.83 -19.53 -17.68
C GLY A 115 -7.50 -20.20 -17.30
N ASP A 116 -6.62 -20.50 -18.25
CA ASP A 116 -5.27 -20.95 -17.92
C ASP A 116 -4.49 -19.85 -17.20
N LYS A 117 -3.56 -20.27 -16.33
CA LYS A 117 -2.78 -19.36 -15.48
C LYS A 117 -1.36 -19.19 -16.00
N ILE A 118 -0.91 -17.95 -16.03
CA ILE A 118 0.50 -17.60 -16.22
C ILE A 118 0.99 -16.84 -15.00
N LEU A 119 2.25 -17.00 -14.62
CA LEU A 119 2.83 -16.27 -13.50
C LEU A 119 3.82 -15.20 -13.97
N ILE A 120 3.74 -13.98 -13.46
CA ILE A 120 4.81 -12.98 -13.61
C ILE A 120 5.52 -12.79 -12.25
N TYR A 121 6.83 -13.05 -12.25
CA TYR A 121 7.79 -12.80 -11.17
C TYR A 121 8.84 -11.80 -11.65
N SER A 122 8.55 -10.51 -11.52
CA SER A 122 9.41 -9.44 -12.05
C SER A 122 9.16 -8.14 -11.31
N GLU A 123 10.18 -7.27 -11.28
CA GLU A 123 10.02 -5.87 -10.93
C GLU A 123 9.16 -5.12 -11.96
N THR A 124 8.76 -3.91 -11.60
CA THR A 124 7.99 -3.01 -12.46
C THR A 124 8.80 -2.61 -13.69
N ARG A 125 8.24 -2.92 -14.85
CA ARG A 125 8.79 -2.58 -16.17
C ARG A 125 7.68 -2.70 -17.21
N TYR A 126 7.80 -2.00 -18.33
CA TYR A 126 6.72 -1.96 -19.31
C TYR A 126 6.38 -3.32 -19.91
N GLU A 127 7.35 -4.24 -20.03
CA GLU A 127 7.11 -5.60 -20.51
C GLU A 127 6.15 -6.37 -19.60
N TRP A 128 6.15 -6.06 -18.30
CA TRP A 128 5.23 -6.64 -17.32
C TRP A 128 3.78 -6.32 -17.71
N LEU A 129 3.47 -5.03 -17.86
CA LEU A 129 2.10 -4.57 -18.16
C LEU A 129 1.68 -4.93 -19.58
N LEU A 130 2.61 -4.84 -20.53
CA LEU A 130 2.43 -5.32 -21.91
C LEU A 130 2.00 -6.79 -21.95
N THR A 131 2.70 -7.65 -21.20
CA THR A 131 2.41 -9.09 -21.15
C THR A 131 1.10 -9.35 -20.41
N ALA A 132 0.81 -8.60 -19.33
CA ALA A 132 -0.47 -8.67 -18.63
C ALA A 132 -1.65 -8.35 -19.56
N PHE A 133 -1.58 -7.28 -20.36
CA PHE A 133 -2.61 -6.97 -21.34
C PHE A 133 -2.77 -8.07 -22.40
N SER A 134 -1.67 -8.66 -22.85
CA SER A 134 -1.69 -9.79 -23.80
C SER A 134 -2.42 -11.00 -23.21
N ALA A 135 -2.21 -11.27 -21.91
CA ALA A 135 -2.87 -12.35 -21.17
C ALA A 135 -4.37 -12.08 -20.98
N PHE A 136 -4.73 -10.88 -20.51
CA PHE A 136 -6.12 -10.48 -20.28
C PHE A 136 -6.96 -10.55 -21.56
N ARG A 137 -6.38 -10.16 -22.71
CA ARG A 137 -7.07 -10.22 -24.00
C ARG A 137 -7.55 -11.61 -24.39
N HIS A 138 -6.87 -12.65 -23.93
CA HIS A 138 -7.20 -14.04 -24.21
C HIS A 138 -7.77 -14.78 -22.99
N GLY A 139 -8.24 -14.04 -21.98
CA GLY A 139 -8.85 -14.60 -20.78
C GLY A 139 -7.92 -15.46 -19.93
N LEU A 140 -6.59 -15.25 -20.04
CA LEU A 140 -5.62 -15.92 -19.18
C LEU A 140 -5.58 -15.22 -17.81
N THR A 141 -5.60 -16.02 -16.74
CA THR A 141 -5.49 -15.50 -15.38
C THR A 141 -4.03 -15.22 -15.04
N LEU A 142 -3.74 -13.98 -14.65
CA LEU A 142 -2.40 -13.56 -14.28
C LEU A 142 -2.12 -13.85 -12.80
N VAL A 143 -1.11 -14.63 -12.49
CA VAL A 143 -0.60 -14.82 -11.12
C VAL A 143 0.60 -13.90 -10.93
N THR A 144 0.67 -13.16 -9.82
CA THR A 144 1.77 -12.21 -9.59
C THR A 144 2.54 -12.53 -8.31
N LEU A 145 3.87 -12.41 -8.39
CA LEU A 145 4.80 -12.49 -7.27
C LEU A 145 5.73 -11.28 -7.27
N TYR A 146 6.00 -10.71 -6.10
CA TYR A 146 7.00 -9.63 -5.96
C TYR A 146 8.39 -10.15 -6.31
N SER A 147 9.16 -9.43 -7.13
CA SER A 147 10.56 -9.77 -7.45
C SER A 147 11.47 -9.90 -6.24
N THR A 148 11.11 -9.23 -5.15
CA THR A 148 11.86 -9.25 -3.89
C THR A 148 11.68 -10.54 -3.10
N LEU A 149 10.72 -11.41 -3.44
CA LEU A 149 10.50 -12.70 -2.76
C LEU A 149 11.75 -13.59 -2.75
N GLY A 150 11.88 -14.35 -1.66
CA GLY A 150 12.83 -15.44 -1.50
C GLY A 150 12.34 -16.72 -2.18
N GLU A 151 13.27 -17.65 -2.41
CA GLU A 151 13.05 -18.88 -3.17
C GLU A 151 11.89 -19.72 -2.64
N ASP A 152 11.75 -19.89 -1.33
CA ASP A 152 10.64 -20.66 -0.73
C ASP A 152 9.26 -20.04 -1.01
N ALA A 153 9.14 -18.72 -0.95
CA ALA A 153 7.90 -18.02 -1.24
C ALA A 153 7.55 -18.09 -2.74
N ILE A 154 8.57 -18.04 -3.61
CA ILE A 154 8.39 -18.19 -5.06
C ILE A 154 7.92 -19.61 -5.39
N LYS A 155 8.61 -20.63 -4.87
CA LYS A 155 8.25 -22.05 -4.99
C LYS A 155 6.82 -22.30 -4.53
N PHE A 156 6.45 -21.78 -3.35
CA PHE A 156 5.09 -21.89 -2.83
C PHE A 156 4.05 -21.28 -3.79
N GLY A 157 4.31 -20.07 -4.27
CA GLY A 157 3.41 -19.39 -5.22
C GLY A 157 3.25 -20.15 -6.54
N ILE A 158 4.34 -20.66 -7.11
CA ILE A 158 4.32 -21.48 -8.33
C ILE A 158 3.50 -22.75 -8.12
N ASN A 159 3.78 -23.50 -7.05
CA ASN A 159 3.15 -24.80 -6.81
C ASN A 159 1.68 -24.67 -6.41
N GLN A 160 1.32 -23.68 -5.60
CA GLN A 160 -0.08 -23.45 -5.22
C GLN A 160 -0.91 -22.99 -6.44
N SER A 161 -0.33 -22.17 -7.31
CA SER A 161 -1.02 -21.69 -8.51
C SER A 161 -1.02 -22.70 -9.67
N LYS A 162 -0.19 -23.75 -9.62
CA LYS A 162 -0.08 -24.79 -10.66
C LYS A 162 0.14 -24.21 -12.06
N VAL A 163 0.99 -23.19 -12.14
CA VAL A 163 1.31 -22.52 -13.41
C VAL A 163 2.29 -23.34 -14.23
N LYS A 164 2.05 -23.40 -15.54
CA LYS A 164 2.96 -24.04 -16.51
C LYS A 164 3.99 -23.07 -17.08
N ILE A 165 3.70 -21.78 -16.98
CA ILE A 165 4.50 -20.69 -17.54
C ILE A 165 4.86 -19.71 -16.43
N VAL A 166 6.16 -19.45 -16.27
CA VAL A 166 6.69 -18.40 -15.42
C VAL A 166 7.34 -17.35 -16.31
N ILE A 167 6.95 -16.10 -16.15
CA ILE A 167 7.47 -14.94 -16.85
C ILE A 167 8.30 -14.12 -15.87
N THR A 168 9.54 -13.77 -16.23
CA THR A 168 10.50 -13.18 -15.29
C THR A 168 11.44 -12.18 -15.95
N SER A 169 12.06 -11.30 -15.19
CA SER A 169 13.28 -10.61 -15.66
C SER A 169 14.45 -11.59 -15.75
N TYR A 170 15.35 -11.35 -16.71
CA TYR A 170 16.55 -12.17 -16.93
C TYR A 170 17.40 -12.30 -15.66
N GLU A 171 17.56 -11.21 -14.91
CA GLU A 171 18.34 -11.12 -13.68
C GLU A 171 17.80 -12.00 -12.54
N LEU A 172 16.55 -12.44 -12.64
CA LEU A 172 15.86 -13.27 -11.64
C LEU A 172 15.88 -14.76 -12.00
N ILE A 173 16.32 -15.15 -13.20
CA ILE A 173 16.47 -16.55 -13.63
C ILE A 173 17.29 -17.40 -12.66
N PRO A 174 18.42 -16.92 -12.08
CA PRO A 174 19.21 -17.73 -11.14
C PRO A 174 18.40 -18.25 -9.94
N LYS A 175 17.45 -17.46 -9.41
CA LYS A 175 16.56 -17.92 -8.32
C LYS A 175 15.61 -19.01 -8.79
N LEU A 176 15.04 -18.88 -9.98
CA LEU A 176 14.16 -19.92 -10.56
C LEU A 176 14.90 -21.22 -10.84
N LYS A 177 16.17 -21.13 -11.27
CA LYS A 177 17.04 -22.30 -11.45
C LYS A 177 17.17 -23.09 -10.14
N ASN A 178 17.43 -22.41 -9.03
CA ASN A 178 17.65 -23.04 -7.73
C ASN A 178 16.43 -23.84 -7.23
N ILE A 179 15.22 -23.44 -7.63
CA ILE A 179 13.96 -24.12 -7.26
C ILE A 179 13.36 -24.98 -8.40
N SER A 180 14.06 -25.13 -9.52
CA SER A 180 13.51 -25.80 -10.71
C SER A 180 13.16 -27.27 -10.47
N ASP A 181 13.89 -27.94 -9.58
CA ASP A 181 13.64 -29.33 -9.18
C ASP A 181 12.37 -29.49 -8.32
N GLU A 182 11.86 -28.40 -7.73
CA GLU A 182 10.69 -28.41 -6.84
C GLU A 182 9.46 -27.73 -7.47
N THR A 183 9.51 -27.44 -8.78
CA THR A 183 8.45 -26.72 -9.54
C THR A 183 8.02 -27.53 -10.77
N GLU A 184 7.60 -28.78 -10.55
CA GLU A 184 7.40 -29.82 -11.57
C GLU A 184 6.38 -29.49 -12.67
N GLU A 185 5.44 -28.57 -12.44
CA GLU A 185 4.43 -28.15 -13.43
C GLU A 185 4.99 -27.15 -14.45
N VAL A 186 6.10 -26.47 -14.13
CA VAL A 186 6.69 -25.45 -15.00
C VAL A 186 7.28 -26.12 -16.25
N ARG A 187 6.84 -25.66 -17.41
CA ARG A 187 7.31 -26.11 -18.74
C ARG A 187 8.06 -25.01 -19.47
N TYR A 188 7.66 -23.76 -19.25
CA TYR A 188 8.24 -22.60 -19.93
C TYR A 188 8.66 -21.53 -18.93
N ILE A 189 9.87 -21.01 -19.12
CA ILE A 189 10.31 -19.74 -18.52
C ILE A 189 10.43 -18.73 -19.65
N ILE A 190 9.53 -17.75 -19.64
CA ILE A 190 9.58 -16.62 -20.57
C ILE A 190 10.35 -15.50 -19.88
N TYR A 191 11.39 -14.96 -20.49
CA TYR A 191 12.18 -13.92 -19.85
C TYR A 191 12.18 -12.60 -20.61
N PHE A 192 12.05 -11.52 -19.85
CA PHE A 192 12.22 -10.17 -20.36
C PHE A 192 13.70 -9.90 -20.68
N PRO A 193 13.98 -8.99 -21.64
CA PRO A 193 15.35 -8.64 -21.99
C PRO A 193 16.17 -8.20 -20.76
N PRO A 194 17.48 -8.51 -20.73
CA PRO A 194 18.37 -8.04 -19.67
C PRO A 194 18.39 -6.52 -19.62
N ILE A 195 18.58 -6.00 -18.41
CA ILE A 195 18.67 -4.57 -18.11
C ILE A 195 19.82 -3.93 -18.91
N LEU A 196 20.95 -4.63 -19.03
CA LEU A 196 22.07 -4.24 -19.88
C LEU A 196 22.15 -5.16 -21.12
N LYS A 197 21.85 -4.60 -22.31
CA LYS A 197 21.74 -5.38 -23.56
C LYS A 197 23.05 -5.97 -24.09
N THR A 198 24.20 -5.53 -23.58
CA THR A 198 25.51 -6.02 -24.02
C THR A 198 25.94 -7.32 -23.33
N GLU A 199 25.19 -7.79 -22.34
CA GLU A 199 25.46 -9.05 -21.68
C GLU A 199 25.15 -10.24 -22.60
N SER A 200 26.11 -11.14 -22.77
CA SER A 200 25.85 -12.44 -23.41
C SER A 200 24.79 -13.18 -22.59
N ILE A 201 23.65 -13.50 -23.20
CA ILE A 201 22.59 -14.28 -22.54
C ILE A 201 23.14 -15.67 -22.21
N LYS A 202 23.15 -16.03 -20.93
CA LYS A 202 23.54 -17.34 -20.42
C LYS A 202 22.37 -17.97 -19.69
N LEU A 203 21.72 -18.93 -20.36
CA LEU A 203 20.59 -19.66 -19.79
C LEU A 203 21.10 -20.92 -19.09
N PRO A 204 20.57 -21.26 -17.90
CA PRO A 204 20.99 -22.45 -17.19
C PRO A 204 20.38 -23.71 -17.79
N GLU A 205 21.11 -24.83 -17.69
CA GLU A 205 20.50 -26.16 -17.84
C GLU A 205 19.57 -26.42 -16.64
N THR A 206 18.41 -27.02 -16.91
CA THR A 206 17.42 -27.40 -15.90
C THR A 206 17.09 -28.88 -16.02
N LYS A 207 16.79 -29.56 -14.90
CA LYS A 207 16.54 -31.01 -14.91
C LYS A 207 15.23 -31.42 -15.60
N ASN A 208 14.25 -30.52 -15.65
CA ASN A 208 12.89 -30.81 -16.11
C ASN A 208 12.62 -30.44 -17.58
N ASN A 209 13.66 -30.27 -18.41
CA ASN A 209 13.55 -29.79 -19.80
C ASN A 209 12.72 -28.49 -19.92
N ILE A 210 12.86 -27.57 -18.95
CA ILE A 210 12.18 -26.28 -18.99
C ILE A 210 12.71 -25.50 -20.20
N GLN A 211 11.79 -25.06 -21.05
CA GLN A 211 12.13 -24.25 -22.22
C GLN A 211 12.23 -22.78 -21.84
N PHE A 212 13.37 -22.17 -22.12
CA PHE A 212 13.58 -20.74 -21.97
C PHE A 212 13.27 -20.04 -23.29
N ILE A 213 12.39 -19.04 -23.25
CA ILE A 213 11.95 -18.28 -24.41
C ILE A 213 12.09 -16.78 -24.08
N SER A 214 12.83 -16.01 -24.86
CA SER A 214 12.81 -14.55 -24.65
C SER A 214 11.45 -13.98 -25.03
N LEU A 215 11.03 -12.86 -24.42
CA LEU A 215 9.79 -12.20 -24.83
C LEU A 215 9.79 -11.86 -26.33
N ASP A 216 10.93 -11.46 -26.89
CA ASP A 216 11.07 -11.17 -28.32
C ASP A 216 10.89 -12.43 -29.19
N GLN A 217 11.36 -13.60 -28.74
CA GLN A 217 11.14 -14.87 -29.43
C GLN A 217 9.66 -15.29 -29.38
N LEU A 218 9.00 -15.10 -28.24
CA LEU A 218 7.56 -15.34 -28.09
C LEU A 218 6.74 -14.42 -29.01
N GLU A 219 7.09 -13.14 -29.05
CA GLU A 219 6.46 -12.14 -29.91
C GLU A 219 6.62 -12.51 -31.39
N LEU A 220 7.83 -12.90 -31.81
CA LEU A 220 8.10 -13.36 -33.19
C LEU A 220 7.36 -14.66 -33.53
N ALA A 221 7.28 -15.61 -32.59
CA ALA A 221 6.50 -16.82 -32.79
C ALA A 221 5.02 -16.49 -33.00
N GLY A 222 4.48 -15.58 -32.18
CA GLY A 222 3.09 -15.14 -32.29
C GLY A 222 2.76 -14.33 -33.54
N SER A 223 3.69 -13.52 -34.06
CA SER A 223 3.50 -12.82 -35.33
C SER A 223 3.35 -13.76 -36.52
N ASN A 224 3.92 -14.97 -36.42
CA ASN A 224 3.87 -16.01 -37.45
C ASN A 224 2.84 -17.12 -37.14
N ALA A 225 2.22 -17.10 -35.95
CA ALA A 225 1.34 -18.15 -35.50
C ALA A 225 -0.01 -18.12 -36.25
N LEU A 226 -0.41 -19.29 -36.73
CA LEU A 226 -1.76 -19.55 -37.24
C LEU A 226 -2.62 -20.04 -36.07
N ILE A 227 -3.26 -19.10 -35.38
CA ILE A 227 -4.21 -19.39 -34.31
C ILE A 227 -5.62 -19.42 -34.90
N ASP A 228 -6.41 -20.40 -34.47
CA ASP A 228 -7.82 -20.51 -34.85
C ASP A 228 -8.59 -19.22 -34.52
N GLU A 229 -9.38 -18.73 -35.47
CA GLU A 229 -10.13 -17.47 -35.36
C GLU A 229 -11.17 -17.49 -34.22
N ASP A 230 -11.75 -18.64 -33.92
CA ASP A 230 -12.71 -18.76 -32.81
C ASP A 230 -12.00 -18.67 -31.46
N ILE A 231 -10.76 -19.18 -31.35
CA ILE A 231 -9.92 -18.99 -30.15
C ILE A 231 -9.55 -17.51 -30.01
N LEU A 232 -9.17 -16.83 -31.09
CA LEU A 232 -8.81 -15.41 -31.05
C LEU A 232 -9.99 -14.50 -30.62
N LYS A 233 -11.22 -14.91 -30.90
CA LYS A 233 -12.44 -14.18 -30.52
C LYS A 233 -12.89 -14.44 -29.08
N GLN A 234 -12.34 -15.45 -28.39
CA GLN A 234 -12.65 -15.68 -26.98
C GLN A 234 -12.18 -14.50 -26.13
N ARG A 235 -13.06 -14.04 -25.24
CA ARG A 235 -12.82 -12.94 -24.30
C ARG A 235 -13.26 -13.36 -22.90
N PRO A 236 -12.62 -12.86 -21.83
CA PRO A 236 -13.05 -13.14 -20.47
C PRO A 236 -14.41 -12.52 -20.17
N ALA A 237 -15.13 -13.11 -19.21
CA ALA A 237 -16.26 -12.46 -18.57
C ALA A 237 -15.79 -11.49 -17.47
N GLU A 238 -16.63 -10.52 -17.11
CA GLU A 238 -16.33 -9.55 -16.05
C GLU A 238 -16.10 -10.20 -14.68
N THR A 239 -16.79 -11.31 -14.45
CA THR A 239 -16.74 -12.11 -13.22
C THR A 239 -15.56 -13.08 -13.18
N ASP A 240 -14.83 -13.24 -14.29
CA ASP A 240 -13.66 -14.12 -14.33
C ASP A 240 -12.51 -13.53 -13.51
N THR A 241 -11.69 -14.41 -12.94
CA THR A 241 -10.50 -13.99 -12.19
C THR A 241 -9.45 -13.47 -13.15
N ALA A 242 -9.21 -12.16 -13.11
CA ALA A 242 -8.19 -11.50 -13.90
C ALA A 242 -6.80 -11.77 -13.31
N VAL A 243 -6.66 -11.56 -11.99
CA VAL A 243 -5.38 -11.62 -11.30
C VAL A 243 -5.49 -12.42 -10.01
N ILE A 244 -4.48 -13.26 -9.73
CA ILE A 244 -4.22 -13.85 -8.42
C ILE A 244 -2.97 -13.15 -7.87
N MET A 245 -3.18 -12.16 -6.99
CA MET A 245 -2.06 -11.41 -6.40
C MET A 245 -1.62 -12.05 -5.10
N TYR A 246 -0.39 -12.54 -5.06
CA TYR A 246 0.18 -13.02 -3.81
C TYR A 246 0.59 -11.85 -2.94
N THR A 247 -0.06 -11.79 -1.78
CA THR A 247 0.34 -10.89 -0.71
C THR A 247 1.16 -11.68 0.29
N SER A 248 2.21 -11.07 0.83
CA SER A 248 2.95 -11.62 1.97
C SER A 248 1.99 -11.70 3.16
N GLY A 249 1.39 -12.88 3.32
CA GLY A 249 0.44 -13.17 4.36
C GLY A 249 1.12 -13.23 5.71
N SER A 250 0.31 -13.05 6.74
CA SER A 250 0.74 -13.10 8.13
C SER A 250 1.32 -14.42 8.62
N THR A 251 1.02 -15.52 7.92
CA THR A 251 1.31 -16.90 8.33
C THR A 251 2.64 -17.41 7.78
N GLY A 252 3.57 -16.52 7.39
CA GLY A 252 4.86 -16.87 6.78
C GLY A 252 4.77 -17.24 5.29
N LEU A 253 3.72 -17.97 4.89
CA LEU A 253 3.43 -18.28 3.48
C LEU A 253 2.52 -17.21 2.84
N PRO A 254 2.85 -16.71 1.64
CA PRO A 254 2.03 -15.71 0.98
C PRO A 254 0.68 -16.29 0.53
N LYS A 255 -0.35 -15.44 0.45
CA LYS A 255 -1.73 -15.84 0.10
C LYS A 255 -2.11 -15.20 -1.23
N GLY A 256 -2.57 -16.01 -2.18
CA GLY A 256 -3.10 -15.56 -3.47
C GLY A 256 -4.51 -14.99 -3.33
N VAL A 257 -4.65 -13.68 -3.52
CA VAL A 257 -5.95 -12.99 -3.52
C VAL A 257 -6.51 -13.03 -4.94
N LEU A 258 -7.69 -13.62 -5.12
CA LEU A 258 -8.39 -13.67 -6.40
C LEU A 258 -9.08 -12.32 -6.63
N ILE A 259 -8.75 -11.65 -7.73
CA ILE A 259 -9.29 -10.35 -8.10
C ILE A 259 -9.88 -10.47 -9.51
N ARG A 260 -11.17 -10.16 -9.64
CA ARG A 260 -11.90 -10.27 -10.91
C ARG A 260 -11.65 -9.06 -11.81
N HIS A 261 -11.95 -9.21 -13.10
CA HIS A 261 -11.89 -8.10 -14.04
C HIS A 261 -12.73 -6.91 -13.57
N GLU A 262 -13.98 -7.14 -13.17
CA GLU A 262 -14.89 -6.12 -12.65
C GLU A 262 -14.33 -5.37 -11.42
N ASN A 263 -13.55 -6.05 -10.57
CA ASN A 263 -12.96 -5.43 -9.39
C ASN A 263 -11.85 -4.44 -9.76
N ILE A 264 -10.99 -4.79 -10.71
CA ILE A 264 -9.89 -3.91 -11.16
C ILE A 264 -10.46 -2.74 -11.95
N ILE A 265 -11.45 -2.99 -12.83
CA ILE A 265 -12.14 -1.93 -13.58
C ILE A 265 -12.83 -0.93 -12.63
N ALA A 266 -13.53 -1.40 -11.59
CA ALA A 266 -14.12 -0.52 -10.59
C ALA A 266 -13.05 0.27 -9.81
N GLY A 267 -11.94 -0.38 -9.44
CA GLY A 267 -10.81 0.27 -8.75
C GLY A 267 -10.19 1.41 -9.56
N MET A 268 -9.83 1.16 -10.82
CA MET A 268 -9.28 2.19 -11.71
C MET A 268 -10.30 3.29 -12.02
N THR A 269 -11.60 2.98 -12.09
CA THR A 269 -12.66 3.98 -12.31
C THR A 269 -12.74 4.96 -11.13
N GLY A 270 -12.66 4.43 -9.91
CA GLY A 270 -12.57 5.25 -8.70
C GLY A 270 -11.35 6.17 -8.72
N GLN A 271 -10.17 5.65 -9.10
CA GLN A 271 -8.96 6.46 -9.26
C GLN A 271 -9.11 7.53 -10.34
N GLN A 272 -9.59 7.17 -11.53
CA GLN A 272 -9.82 8.08 -12.65
C GLN A 272 -10.67 9.28 -12.24
N SER A 273 -11.76 9.05 -11.49
CA SER A 273 -12.68 10.10 -11.05
C SER A 273 -12.00 11.21 -10.23
N ARG A 274 -10.87 10.90 -9.58
CA ARG A 274 -10.07 11.88 -8.83
C ARG A 274 -8.92 12.44 -9.66
N LEU A 275 -8.27 11.58 -10.42
CA LEU A 275 -7.09 11.93 -11.23
C LEU A 275 -7.41 12.93 -12.35
N LEU A 276 -8.59 12.85 -12.99
CA LEU A 276 -8.96 13.76 -14.08
C LEU A 276 -8.93 15.26 -13.70
N SER A 277 -9.07 15.56 -12.40
CA SER A 277 -8.96 16.93 -11.90
C SER A 277 -7.53 17.38 -11.58
N MET A 278 -6.57 16.45 -11.60
CA MET A 278 -5.20 16.62 -11.13
C MET A 278 -4.16 16.49 -12.24
N VAL A 279 -4.51 15.90 -13.38
CA VAL A 279 -3.58 15.59 -14.47
C VAL A 279 -4.01 16.25 -15.78
N ASN A 280 -3.04 16.69 -16.57
CA ASN A 280 -3.23 17.04 -17.96
C ASN A 280 -2.87 15.84 -18.85
N VAL A 281 -3.90 15.23 -19.46
CA VAL A 281 -3.78 14.01 -20.26
C VAL A 281 -2.88 14.12 -21.49
N ASP A 282 -2.63 15.35 -21.97
CA ASP A 282 -1.81 15.59 -23.16
C ASP A 282 -0.34 15.85 -22.84
N THR A 283 -0.05 16.29 -21.62
CA THR A 283 1.28 16.83 -21.26
C THR A 283 1.96 16.11 -20.11
N ASP A 284 1.18 15.54 -19.19
CA ASP A 284 1.74 14.91 -18.00
C ASP A 284 2.31 13.52 -18.31
N ILE A 285 3.29 13.13 -17.50
CA ILE A 285 3.95 11.83 -17.58
C ILE A 285 3.81 11.16 -16.22
N TYR A 286 3.25 9.95 -16.21
CA TYR A 286 3.21 9.12 -15.02
C TYR A 286 4.58 8.50 -14.75
N ILE A 287 5.03 8.49 -13.50
CA ILE A 287 6.27 7.81 -13.10
C ILE A 287 5.90 6.45 -12.54
N ALA A 288 6.14 5.40 -13.31
CA ALA A 288 5.90 4.02 -12.88
C ALA A 288 7.13 3.49 -12.15
N TYR A 289 7.03 3.34 -10.82
CA TYR A 289 8.16 2.90 -9.98
C TYR A 289 7.72 2.05 -8.77
N LEU A 290 6.42 2.04 -8.44
CA LEU A 290 5.91 1.16 -7.41
C LEU A 290 5.79 -0.27 -7.99
N PRO A 291 5.81 -1.33 -7.16
CA PRO A 291 5.70 -2.69 -7.67
C PRO A 291 4.35 -2.96 -8.37
N LEU A 292 4.37 -3.39 -9.64
CA LEU A 292 3.17 -3.81 -10.40
C LEU A 292 2.46 -5.04 -9.80
N ALA A 293 3.17 -5.82 -8.97
CA ALA A 293 2.58 -6.89 -8.17
C ALA A 293 1.68 -6.35 -7.02
N HIS A 294 1.67 -5.04 -6.76
CA HIS A 294 0.80 -4.39 -5.80
C HIS A 294 -0.43 -3.78 -6.51
N ILE A 295 -1.63 -3.99 -5.96
CA ILE A 295 -2.90 -3.58 -6.58
C ILE A 295 -3.00 -2.07 -6.87
N LEU A 296 -2.40 -1.23 -6.01
CA LEU A 296 -2.37 0.23 -6.23
C LEU A 296 -1.68 0.59 -7.55
N GLU A 297 -0.46 0.10 -7.79
CA GLU A 297 0.28 0.43 -9.00
C GLU A 297 -0.39 -0.15 -10.24
N LEU A 298 -0.87 -1.41 -10.15
CA LEU A 298 -1.58 -2.02 -11.28
C LEU A 298 -2.79 -1.17 -11.71
N CYS A 299 -3.63 -0.73 -10.76
CA CYS A 299 -4.77 0.12 -11.08
C CYS A 299 -4.33 1.48 -11.62
N CYS A 300 -3.29 2.09 -11.03
CA CYS A 300 -2.77 3.38 -11.47
C CYS A 300 -2.24 3.31 -12.91
N GLU A 301 -1.36 2.37 -13.23
CA GLU A 301 -0.80 2.24 -14.58
C GLU A 301 -1.88 1.90 -15.63
N ILE A 302 -2.83 1.02 -15.30
CA ILE A 302 -3.96 0.73 -16.18
C ILE A 302 -4.81 1.99 -16.41
N CYS A 303 -5.06 2.79 -15.35
CA CYS A 303 -5.76 4.05 -15.46
C CYS A 303 -5.01 5.06 -16.35
N MET A 304 -3.70 5.22 -16.18
CA MET A 304 -2.90 6.11 -17.01
C MET A 304 -2.89 5.66 -18.47
N TYR A 305 -2.72 4.37 -18.72
CA TYR A 305 -2.77 3.79 -20.06
C TYR A 305 -4.14 4.02 -20.72
N TYR A 306 -5.24 3.77 -19.99
CA TYR A 306 -6.61 4.04 -20.45
C TYR A 306 -6.83 5.52 -20.81
N LEU A 307 -6.29 6.44 -20.02
CA LEU A 307 -6.39 7.89 -20.25
C LEU A 307 -5.50 8.41 -21.40
N GLY A 308 -4.65 7.56 -22.00
CA GLY A 308 -3.70 7.99 -23.01
C GLY A 308 -2.47 8.73 -22.45
N ILE A 309 -2.25 8.66 -21.13
CA ILE A 309 -1.12 9.29 -20.45
C ILE A 309 0.11 8.40 -20.59
N LYS A 310 1.23 8.97 -21.03
CA LYS A 310 2.50 8.25 -21.13
C LYS A 310 3.11 7.99 -19.75
N SER A 311 3.75 6.83 -19.61
CA SER A 311 4.40 6.38 -18.38
C SER A 311 5.91 6.25 -18.59
N GLY A 312 6.70 6.92 -17.76
CA GLY A 312 8.14 6.72 -17.64
C GLY A 312 8.45 5.69 -16.56
N TYR A 313 8.98 4.53 -16.96
CA TYR A 313 9.38 3.48 -16.04
C TYR A 313 10.70 3.82 -15.35
N SER A 314 10.68 3.80 -14.02
CA SER A 314 11.76 4.18 -13.12
C SER A 314 11.88 3.16 -11.98
N SER A 315 12.81 3.39 -11.06
CA SER A 315 13.01 2.59 -9.86
C SER A 315 13.39 3.49 -8.69
N PRO A 316 13.15 3.10 -7.42
CA PRO A 316 13.67 3.83 -6.27
C PRO A 316 15.19 4.04 -6.31
N GLN A 317 15.93 3.21 -7.05
CA GLN A 317 17.38 3.30 -7.22
C GLN A 317 17.81 4.37 -8.22
N THR A 318 16.91 4.89 -9.06
CA THR A 318 17.21 5.86 -10.13
C THR A 318 16.29 7.09 -10.12
N LEU A 319 15.26 7.10 -9.29
CA LEU A 319 14.16 8.08 -9.30
C LEU A 319 14.62 9.54 -9.14
N THR A 320 15.50 9.78 -8.16
CA THR A 320 16.01 11.12 -7.78
C THR A 320 17.52 11.21 -7.95
N ASP A 321 18.06 12.42 -8.02
CA ASP A 321 19.51 12.69 -8.11
C ASP A 321 20.30 12.17 -6.88
N GLN A 322 19.60 11.85 -5.79
CA GLN A 322 20.15 11.29 -4.55
C GLN A 322 19.96 9.76 -4.47
N SER A 323 19.40 9.14 -5.51
CA SER A 323 19.09 7.71 -5.47
C SER A 323 20.36 6.86 -5.47
N THR A 324 20.33 5.77 -4.70
CA THR A 324 21.53 4.96 -4.42
C THR A 324 22.07 4.21 -5.62
N GLY A 325 21.28 4.02 -6.67
CA GLY A 325 21.67 3.31 -7.89
C GLY A 325 22.35 4.18 -8.94
N ILE A 326 22.51 5.49 -8.72
CA ILE A 326 23.25 6.37 -9.63
C ILE A 326 24.46 7.00 -8.92
N LYS A 327 25.43 7.49 -9.71
CA LYS A 327 26.61 8.16 -9.15
C LYS A 327 26.23 9.55 -8.62
N GLN A 328 26.95 10.03 -7.61
CA GLN A 328 26.79 11.40 -7.13
C GLN A 328 27.00 12.39 -8.27
N GLY A 329 26.06 13.33 -8.43
CA GLY A 329 26.05 14.30 -9.53
C GLY A 329 25.38 13.80 -10.82
N ALA A 330 24.98 12.53 -10.90
CA ALA A 330 24.14 12.04 -11.99
C ALA A 330 22.68 12.46 -11.80
N LYS A 331 21.97 12.61 -12.92
CA LYS A 331 20.57 13.02 -12.96
C LYS A 331 19.62 11.83 -12.79
N GLY A 332 18.72 11.90 -11.82
CA GLY A 332 17.64 10.94 -11.61
C GLY A 332 16.53 11.05 -12.66
N ASP A 333 15.60 10.10 -12.63
CA ASP A 333 14.51 10.01 -13.60
C ASP A 333 13.58 11.24 -13.58
N LEU A 334 13.27 11.75 -12.39
CA LEU A 334 12.42 12.94 -12.22
C LEU A 334 13.00 14.22 -12.84
N GLN A 335 14.31 14.26 -13.12
CA GLN A 335 14.96 15.44 -13.70
C GLN A 335 15.03 15.39 -15.23
N ILE A 336 15.04 14.17 -15.81
CA ILE A 336 15.28 13.93 -17.25
C ILE A 336 14.00 13.73 -18.05
N LEU A 337 12.93 13.21 -17.44
CA LEU A 337 11.71 12.90 -18.19
C LEU A 337 11.19 14.10 -18.99
N PRO A 338 10.67 13.87 -20.22
CA PRO A 338 10.39 14.92 -21.19
C PRO A 338 9.55 16.05 -20.61
N ARG A 339 9.99 17.29 -20.87
CA ARG A 339 9.39 18.51 -20.33
C ARG A 339 8.46 19.14 -21.34
N VAL A 340 7.43 19.82 -20.83
CA VAL A 340 6.46 20.56 -21.65
C VAL A 340 6.92 22.00 -21.88
N GLU A 341 7.68 22.58 -20.93
CA GLU A 341 8.16 23.97 -21.01
C GLU A 341 9.68 24.05 -20.73
N PRO A 342 10.46 24.83 -21.52
CA PRO A 342 11.92 24.66 -21.61
C PRO A 342 12.73 25.63 -20.74
N SER A 343 12.18 26.36 -19.78
CA SER A 343 12.90 27.52 -19.21
C SER A 343 13.74 27.27 -17.95
N ASP A 344 13.70 26.10 -17.31
CA ASP A 344 14.43 25.87 -16.05
C ASP A 344 15.07 24.48 -15.93
N TYR A 345 16.26 24.30 -16.52
CA TYR A 345 16.90 23.02 -16.87
C TYR A 345 17.49 22.18 -15.72
N GLU A 346 17.47 22.67 -14.47
CA GLU A 346 18.31 22.09 -13.41
C GLU A 346 17.58 21.33 -12.29
N SER A 347 16.23 21.28 -12.24
CA SER A 347 15.52 20.59 -11.15
C SER A 347 14.39 19.65 -11.59
N ALA A 348 14.01 18.72 -10.71
CA ALA A 348 12.84 17.85 -10.87
C ALA A 348 11.52 18.66 -10.89
N TYR A 349 10.48 18.15 -11.56
CA TYR A 349 9.14 18.76 -11.53
C TYR A 349 8.64 18.92 -10.08
N ARG A 350 8.21 20.13 -9.75
CA ARG A 350 7.68 20.51 -8.45
C ARG A 350 6.28 21.08 -8.62
N ALA A 351 5.47 20.99 -7.57
CA ALA A 351 4.22 21.72 -7.55
C ALA A 351 4.54 23.24 -7.69
N ILE A 352 3.72 23.95 -8.46
CA ILE A 352 3.94 25.37 -8.82
C ILE A 352 4.04 26.24 -7.55
N GLU A 353 3.37 25.81 -6.49
CA GLU A 353 3.35 26.45 -5.18
C GLU A 353 4.71 26.37 -4.44
N VAL A 354 5.58 25.43 -4.82
CA VAL A 354 6.86 25.11 -4.14
C VAL A 354 8.01 24.89 -5.14
N LEU A 355 8.06 25.72 -6.19
CA LEU A 355 9.08 25.61 -7.25
C LEU A 355 10.52 25.72 -6.73
N GLN A 356 10.75 26.59 -5.75
CA GLN A 356 12.11 26.94 -5.32
C GLN A 356 12.73 25.91 -4.37
N ASN A 357 11.93 25.17 -3.58
CA ASN A 357 12.43 24.26 -2.54
C ASN A 357 11.53 23.04 -2.36
N LEU A 358 12.08 21.90 -1.90
CA LEU A 358 11.23 20.75 -1.53
C LEU A 358 10.49 21.13 -0.25
N GLN A 359 9.16 21.07 -0.29
CA GLN A 359 8.37 21.24 0.92
C GLN A 359 8.42 19.93 1.72
N THR A 360 9.26 19.90 2.75
CA THR A 360 9.45 18.73 3.62
C THR A 360 8.70 18.86 4.95
N ARG A 361 8.06 20.02 5.20
CA ARG A 361 7.31 20.31 6.42
C ARG A 361 6.05 21.11 6.11
N PRO A 362 4.97 20.94 6.90
CA PRO A 362 3.74 21.68 6.67
C PRO A 362 3.87 23.16 7.03
N ASN A 363 4.71 23.48 8.03
CA ASN A 363 5.17 24.82 8.39
C ASN A 363 6.47 24.70 9.23
N GLU A 364 7.10 25.84 9.56
CA GLU A 364 8.39 25.89 10.27
C GLU A 364 8.34 25.44 11.74
N SER A 365 7.16 25.45 12.38
CA SER A 365 7.03 25.04 13.78
C SER A 365 6.88 23.53 13.96
N ILE A 366 6.57 22.78 12.89
CA ILE A 366 6.48 21.32 12.93
C ILE A 366 7.78 20.71 12.44
N LYS A 367 8.62 20.26 13.38
CA LYS A 367 9.92 19.63 13.10
C LYS A 367 9.86 18.12 13.28
N THR A 368 9.08 17.67 14.26
CA THR A 368 8.93 16.26 14.62
C THR A 368 7.45 15.91 14.80
N LEU A 369 7.18 14.61 14.91
CA LEU A 369 5.82 14.13 15.22
C LEU A 369 5.37 14.53 16.64
N ALA A 370 6.30 14.89 17.52
CA ALA A 370 6.01 15.39 18.86
C ALA A 370 5.31 16.76 18.85
N ASP A 371 5.50 17.54 17.79
CA ASP A 371 4.98 18.91 17.69
C ASP A 371 3.50 18.95 17.27
N ILE A 372 3.02 17.88 16.64
CA ILE A 372 1.67 17.84 16.03
C ILE A 372 0.55 17.91 17.09
N PRO A 373 0.57 17.14 18.20
CA PRO A 373 -0.41 17.30 19.27
C PRO A 373 -0.42 18.71 19.88
N ASP A 374 0.76 19.30 20.08
CA ASP A 374 0.89 20.64 20.66
C ASP A 374 0.31 21.70 19.72
N TYR A 375 0.61 21.61 18.43
CA TYR A 375 0.05 22.48 17.39
C TYR A 375 -1.49 22.38 17.32
N THR A 376 -2.03 21.16 17.24
CA THR A 376 -3.48 20.95 17.11
C THR A 376 -4.26 21.39 18.34
N LEU A 377 -3.70 21.26 19.55
CA LEU A 377 -4.31 21.82 20.76
C LEU A 377 -4.45 23.35 20.69
N VAL A 378 -3.45 24.04 20.13
CA VAL A 378 -3.50 25.50 20.00
C VAL A 378 -4.50 25.92 18.93
N HIS A 379 -4.55 25.22 17.80
CA HIS A 379 -5.31 25.64 16.62
C HIS A 379 -6.73 25.08 16.53
N HIS A 380 -7.00 23.91 17.11
CA HIS A 380 -8.26 23.18 16.98
C HIS A 380 -8.82 22.61 18.30
N PRO A 381 -8.61 23.22 19.49
CA PRO A 381 -8.80 22.55 20.77
C PRO A 381 -10.20 21.97 20.97
N ASP A 382 -11.23 22.69 20.53
CA ASP A 382 -12.61 22.35 20.81
C ASP A 382 -13.32 21.70 19.61
N LYS A 383 -12.62 21.47 18.49
CA LYS A 383 -13.14 20.66 17.37
C LYS A 383 -13.20 19.18 17.77
N GLU A 384 -14.16 18.46 17.22
CA GLU A 384 -14.17 16.99 17.26
C GLU A 384 -12.96 16.43 16.50
N THR A 385 -12.40 15.30 16.96
CA THR A 385 -11.23 14.67 16.34
C THR A 385 -11.47 13.19 16.04
N PHE A 386 -11.49 12.31 17.04
CA PHE A 386 -11.62 10.87 16.81
C PHE A 386 -13.03 10.41 17.15
N GLY A 387 -13.67 9.78 16.18
CA GLY A 387 -14.99 9.17 16.27
C GLY A 387 -14.91 7.65 16.23
N VAL A 388 -15.55 6.98 17.18
CA VAL A 388 -15.75 5.53 17.15
C VAL A 388 -17.23 5.20 17.22
N ARG A 389 -17.63 4.17 16.48
CA ARG A 389 -19.00 3.67 16.52
C ARG A 389 -19.17 2.73 17.71
N GLN A 390 -20.23 2.93 18.48
CA GLN A 390 -20.51 2.05 19.61
C GLN A 390 -20.90 0.64 19.12
N ILE A 391 -20.24 -0.40 19.62
CA ILE A 391 -20.65 -1.79 19.42
C ILE A 391 -21.59 -2.15 20.56
N LEU A 392 -22.86 -2.38 20.23
CA LEU A 392 -23.93 -2.66 21.17
C LEU A 392 -24.02 -4.16 21.49
N ASP A 393 -23.79 -5.00 20.49
CA ASP A 393 -23.86 -6.45 20.59
C ASP A 393 -23.05 -7.10 19.46
N ILE A 394 -22.67 -8.37 19.65
CA ILE A 394 -21.98 -9.20 18.65
C ILE A 394 -22.71 -10.54 18.58
N GLN A 395 -23.19 -10.88 17.38
CA GLN A 395 -23.98 -12.09 17.16
C GLN A 395 -23.28 -13.03 16.20
N ASP A 396 -23.30 -14.31 16.50
CA ASP A 396 -22.75 -15.35 15.64
C ASP A 396 -23.77 -15.73 14.56
N GLU A 397 -23.35 -15.69 13.30
CA GLU A 397 -24.14 -16.10 12.15
C GLU A 397 -23.47 -17.28 11.45
N GLN A 398 -24.07 -18.46 11.57
CA GLN A 398 -23.59 -19.65 10.89
C GLN A 398 -23.95 -19.59 9.39
N GLN A 399 -22.91 -19.60 8.56
CA GLN A 399 -23.02 -19.65 7.11
C GLN A 399 -23.40 -21.06 6.64
N THR A 400 -23.91 -21.17 5.41
CA THR A 400 -24.31 -22.45 4.79
C THR A 400 -23.17 -23.47 4.70
N ASN A 401 -21.92 -23.01 4.67
CA ASN A 401 -20.71 -23.84 4.69
C ASN A 401 -20.20 -24.18 6.10
N GLY A 402 -20.96 -23.87 7.15
CA GLY A 402 -20.62 -24.12 8.54
C GLY A 402 -19.67 -23.09 9.19
N LYS A 403 -19.15 -22.12 8.44
CA LYS A 403 -18.33 -21.04 9.03
C LYS A 403 -19.21 -20.12 9.88
N ILE A 404 -18.69 -19.66 11.01
CA ILE A 404 -19.38 -18.67 11.85
C ILE A 404 -18.82 -17.30 11.53
N PHE A 405 -19.71 -16.37 11.17
CA PHE A 405 -19.36 -14.98 10.93
C PHE A 405 -19.87 -14.15 12.11
N LYS A 406 -19.02 -13.30 12.67
CA LYS A 406 -19.43 -12.35 13.70
C LYS A 406 -20.16 -11.18 13.05
N LYS A 407 -21.34 -10.86 13.57
CA LYS A 407 -22.19 -9.75 13.15
C LYS A 407 -22.26 -8.70 14.25
N PHE A 408 -21.73 -7.51 14.00
CA PHE A 408 -21.76 -6.39 14.91
C PHE A 408 -23.10 -5.67 14.82
N ILE A 409 -23.73 -5.45 15.98
CA ILE A 409 -24.85 -4.53 16.14
C ILE A 409 -24.26 -3.19 16.56
N LEU A 410 -24.35 -2.22 15.66
CA LEU A 410 -23.65 -0.95 15.77
C LEU A 410 -24.63 0.18 16.11
N GLY A 411 -24.25 1.03 17.05
CA GLY A 411 -24.95 2.27 17.40
C GLY A 411 -24.43 3.47 16.61
N GLU A 412 -24.45 4.64 17.24
CA GLU A 412 -23.96 5.90 16.66
C GLU A 412 -22.46 6.12 16.89
N TYR A 413 -21.88 7.02 16.10
CA TYR A 413 -20.52 7.54 16.33
C TYR A 413 -20.48 8.45 17.55
N LYS A 414 -19.45 8.29 18.37
CA LYS A 414 -19.13 9.20 19.48
C LYS A 414 -17.76 9.80 19.26
N PHE A 415 -17.70 11.13 19.26
CA PHE A 415 -16.47 11.87 19.05
C PHE A 415 -15.90 12.42 20.36
N GLN A 416 -14.58 12.54 20.41
CA GLN A 416 -13.86 13.31 21.42
C GLN A 416 -13.31 14.58 20.78
N THR A 417 -13.08 15.63 21.58
CA THR A 417 -12.43 16.85 21.10
C THR A 417 -10.91 16.73 21.08
N PHE A 418 -10.21 17.58 20.31
CA PHE A 418 -8.74 17.65 20.34
C PHE A 418 -8.20 17.91 21.75
N ARG A 419 -8.85 18.76 22.55
CA ARG A 419 -8.48 19.02 23.95
C ARG A 419 -8.59 17.79 24.82
N GLN A 420 -9.67 17.01 24.65
CA GLN A 420 -9.84 15.75 25.38
C GLN A 420 -8.75 14.75 24.97
N ILE A 421 -8.51 14.57 23.67
CA ILE A 421 -7.47 13.68 23.16
C ILE A 421 -6.07 14.12 23.63
N TYR A 422 -5.76 15.41 23.59
CA TYR A 422 -4.48 15.92 24.07
C TYR A 422 -4.22 15.59 25.54
N LYS A 423 -5.24 15.73 26.40
CA LYS A 423 -5.14 15.35 27.82
C LYS A 423 -4.83 13.86 27.98
N ARG A 424 -5.46 13.01 27.15
CA ARG A 424 -5.17 11.58 27.12
C ARG A 424 -3.74 11.31 26.65
N ILE A 425 -3.27 11.99 25.61
CA ILE A 425 -1.88 11.90 25.11
C ILE A 425 -0.89 12.24 26.23
N GLU A 426 -1.12 13.31 26.98
CA GLU A 426 -0.26 13.71 28.09
C GLU A 426 -0.26 12.65 29.21
N ASN A 427 -1.43 12.19 29.63
CA ASN A 427 -1.56 11.19 30.69
C ASN A 427 -0.95 9.84 30.29
N ILE A 428 -1.21 9.36 29.07
CA ILE A 428 -0.61 8.12 28.55
C ILE A 428 0.92 8.27 28.46
N GLY A 429 1.42 9.42 27.98
CA GLY A 429 2.85 9.71 27.94
C GLY A 429 3.51 9.61 29.31
N ARG A 430 2.94 10.27 30.33
CA ARG A 430 3.38 10.16 31.73
C ARG A 430 3.28 8.73 32.27
N GLY A 431 2.23 8.00 31.90
CA GLY A 431 2.04 6.61 32.27
C GLY A 431 3.15 5.72 31.70
N LEU A 432 3.52 5.91 30.43
CA LEU A 432 4.65 5.22 29.79
C LEU A 432 5.98 5.55 30.49
N LEU A 433 6.23 6.83 30.83
CA LEU A 433 7.43 7.24 31.56
C LEU A 433 7.49 6.65 32.98
N SER A 434 6.35 6.46 33.64
CA SER A 434 6.28 5.80 34.96
C SER A 434 6.74 4.33 34.93
N LEU A 435 6.81 3.72 33.74
CA LEU A 435 7.38 2.38 33.53
C LEU A 435 8.90 2.40 33.31
N ASN A 436 9.57 3.52 33.64
CA ASN A 436 11.01 3.77 33.49
C ASN A 436 11.49 3.74 32.03
N LEU A 437 10.66 4.23 31.10
CA LEU A 437 11.09 4.50 29.74
C LEU A 437 11.80 5.86 29.64
N THR A 438 12.76 5.93 28.74
CA THR A 438 13.58 7.12 28.45
C THR A 438 13.68 7.37 26.95
N LEU A 439 14.20 8.53 26.54
CA LEU A 439 14.35 8.89 25.14
C LEU A 439 15.12 7.81 24.35
N GLY A 440 14.55 7.38 23.22
CA GLY A 440 15.08 6.32 22.37
C GLY A 440 14.66 4.89 22.76
N ASP A 441 14.02 4.70 23.92
CA ASP A 441 13.43 3.40 24.25
C ASP A 441 12.32 3.03 23.27
N LYS A 442 12.15 1.72 23.04
CA LYS A 442 11.21 1.18 22.06
C LYS A 442 9.97 0.63 22.73
N ILE A 443 8.81 0.97 22.17
CA ILE A 443 7.53 0.32 22.48
C ILE A 443 6.98 -0.32 21.21
N LEU A 444 6.26 -1.43 21.33
CA LEU A 444 5.64 -2.09 20.18
C LEU A 444 4.13 -1.92 20.20
N ILE A 445 3.51 -1.56 19.07
CA ILE A 445 2.06 -1.69 18.89
C ILE A 445 1.75 -2.83 17.90
N TYR A 446 1.03 -3.84 18.39
CA TYR A 446 0.47 -4.97 17.65
C TYR A 446 -1.06 -4.92 17.75
N SER A 447 -1.69 -4.16 16.86
CA SER A 447 -3.13 -3.89 16.89
C SER A 447 -3.64 -3.51 15.50
N GLU A 448 -4.91 -3.78 15.24
CA GLU A 448 -5.65 -3.20 14.13
C GLU A 448 -5.82 -1.68 14.31
N THR A 449 -6.26 -1.03 13.23
CA THR A 449 -6.52 0.41 13.20
C THR A 449 -7.66 0.76 14.14
N ARG A 450 -7.36 1.65 15.09
CA ARG A 450 -8.28 2.22 16.07
C ARG A 450 -7.65 3.47 16.66
N TYR A 451 -8.47 4.39 17.17
CA TYR A 451 -7.96 5.68 17.62
C TYR A 451 -6.95 5.58 18.78
N GLU A 452 -7.07 4.56 19.65
CA GLU A 452 -6.12 4.33 20.73
C GLU A 452 -4.71 4.06 20.20
N TRP A 453 -4.59 3.48 19.00
CA TRP A 453 -3.32 3.24 18.33
C TRP A 453 -2.60 4.58 18.07
N LEU A 454 -3.28 5.53 17.41
CA LEU A 454 -2.70 6.81 17.02
C LEU A 454 -2.46 7.73 18.22
N LEU A 455 -3.40 7.73 19.18
CA LEU A 455 -3.26 8.37 20.48
C LEU A 455 -1.97 7.92 21.21
N THR A 456 -1.74 6.61 21.27
CA THR A 456 -0.58 6.03 21.94
C THR A 456 0.71 6.34 21.17
N ALA A 457 0.66 6.30 19.83
CA ALA A 457 1.78 6.70 18.98
C ALA A 457 2.18 8.18 19.23
N PHE A 458 1.22 9.11 19.29
CA PHE A 458 1.52 10.50 19.63
C PHE A 458 2.12 10.65 21.03
N SER A 459 1.64 9.88 22.01
CA SER A 459 2.20 9.86 23.36
C SER A 459 3.66 9.41 23.35
N ALA A 460 3.98 8.39 22.56
CA ALA A 460 5.33 7.89 22.37
C ALA A 460 6.25 8.93 21.70
N PHE A 461 5.81 9.50 20.58
CA PHE A 461 6.57 10.50 19.84
C PHE A 461 6.89 11.74 20.68
N ARG A 462 5.93 12.20 21.51
CA ARG A 462 6.14 13.35 22.40
C ARG A 462 7.30 13.19 23.36
N HIS A 463 7.59 11.96 23.79
CA HIS A 463 8.67 11.64 24.73
C HIS A 463 9.87 10.98 24.05
N GLY A 464 9.97 11.07 22.71
CA GLY A 464 11.09 10.53 21.94
C GLY A 464 11.21 9.01 22.02
N LEU A 465 10.12 8.30 22.30
CA LEU A 465 10.08 6.83 22.26
C LEU A 465 9.95 6.36 20.81
N THR A 466 10.73 5.36 20.43
CA THR A 466 10.65 4.76 19.09
C THR A 466 9.50 3.77 19.04
N LEU A 467 8.57 3.99 18.12
CA LEU A 467 7.41 3.13 17.91
C LEU A 467 7.77 1.97 16.98
N VAL A 468 7.65 0.73 17.46
CA VAL A 468 7.73 -0.48 16.65
C VAL A 468 6.32 -0.90 16.26
N THR A 469 6.05 -1.23 15.00
CA THR A 469 4.70 -1.63 14.57
C THR A 469 4.69 -3.02 13.95
N LEU A 470 3.65 -3.80 14.26
CA LEU A 470 3.35 -5.10 13.66
C LEU A 470 1.89 -5.13 13.21
N TYR A 471 1.61 -5.69 12.03
CA TYR A 471 0.23 -5.91 11.56
C TYR A 471 -0.50 -6.88 12.50
N SER A 472 -1.72 -6.54 12.93
CA SER A 472 -2.56 -7.44 13.75
C SER A 472 -2.84 -8.79 13.11
N THR A 473 -2.79 -8.84 11.78
CA THR A 473 -3.03 -10.06 11.03
C THR A 473 -1.90 -11.08 11.18
N LEU A 474 -0.67 -10.68 11.57
CA LEU A 474 0.53 -11.54 11.71
C LEU A 474 0.27 -12.82 12.52
N GLY A 475 0.97 -13.89 12.13
CA GLY A 475 1.03 -15.16 12.84
C GLY A 475 2.06 -15.11 13.96
N GLU A 476 1.95 -16.06 14.88
CA GLU A 476 2.71 -16.09 16.15
C GLU A 476 4.23 -16.02 15.94
N ASP A 477 4.79 -16.77 14.99
CA ASP A 477 6.23 -16.74 14.69
C ASP A 477 6.73 -15.37 14.20
N ALA A 478 5.95 -14.70 13.35
CA ALA A 478 6.27 -13.38 12.85
C ALA A 478 6.20 -12.32 13.96
N ILE A 479 5.23 -12.46 14.88
CA ILE A 479 5.09 -11.58 16.04
C ILE A 479 6.27 -11.77 16.99
N LYS A 480 6.58 -13.02 17.35
CA LYS A 480 7.73 -13.40 18.18
C LYS A 480 9.03 -12.84 17.62
N PHE A 481 9.26 -13.03 16.31
CA PHE A 481 10.44 -12.49 15.64
C PHE A 481 10.53 -10.96 15.75
N GLY A 482 9.45 -10.25 15.47
CA GLY A 482 9.41 -8.78 15.56
C GLY A 482 9.68 -8.27 16.97
N ILE A 483 9.10 -8.91 17.99
CA ILE A 483 9.34 -8.60 19.41
C ILE A 483 10.81 -8.81 19.77
N ASN A 484 11.38 -9.98 19.45
CA ASN A 484 12.74 -10.33 19.85
C ASN A 484 13.81 -9.53 19.09
N GLN A 485 13.64 -9.31 17.78
CA GLN A 485 14.55 -8.49 17.00
C GLN A 485 14.53 -7.02 17.45
N SER A 486 13.35 -6.49 17.81
CA SER A 486 13.23 -5.11 18.29
C SER A 486 13.66 -4.93 19.76
N LYS A 487 13.74 -6.00 20.55
CA LYS A 487 14.09 -5.99 21.98
C LYS A 487 13.19 -5.04 22.80
N VAL A 488 11.90 -5.07 22.51
CA VAL A 488 10.91 -4.23 23.19
C VAL A 488 10.57 -4.80 24.56
N LYS A 489 10.46 -3.91 25.56
CA LYS A 489 10.01 -4.28 26.92
C LYS A 489 8.49 -4.19 27.08
N ILE A 490 7.84 -3.44 26.19
CA ILE A 490 6.43 -3.11 26.25
C ILE A 490 5.78 -3.46 24.91
N VAL A 491 4.75 -4.30 24.97
CA VAL A 491 3.87 -4.62 23.84
C VAL A 491 2.50 -4.03 24.13
N ILE A 492 1.98 -3.27 23.18
CA ILE A 492 0.67 -2.62 23.23
C ILE A 492 -0.22 -3.32 22.20
N THR A 493 -1.40 -3.77 22.60
CA THR A 493 -2.26 -4.60 21.73
C THR A 493 -3.75 -4.41 21.98
N SER A 494 -4.60 -4.86 21.07
CA SER A 494 -6.04 -5.01 21.37
C SER A 494 -6.28 -6.21 22.27
N TYR A 495 -7.28 -6.14 23.14
CA TYR A 495 -7.65 -7.23 24.05
C TYR A 495 -7.85 -8.57 23.33
N GLU A 496 -8.47 -8.55 22.15
CA GLU A 496 -8.77 -9.71 21.32
C GLU A 496 -7.52 -10.41 20.77
N LEU A 497 -6.37 -9.75 20.79
CA LEU A 497 -5.09 -10.26 20.30
C LEU A 497 -4.20 -10.83 21.43
N ILE A 498 -4.57 -10.63 22.70
CA ILE A 498 -3.84 -11.18 23.86
C ILE A 498 -3.65 -12.71 23.79
N PRO A 499 -4.63 -13.53 23.34
CA PRO A 499 -4.42 -14.98 23.26
C PRO A 499 -3.21 -15.39 22.40
N LYS A 500 -2.93 -14.67 21.31
CA LYS A 500 -1.73 -14.93 20.49
C LYS A 500 -0.44 -14.59 21.23
N LEU A 501 -0.42 -13.48 21.97
CA LEU A 501 0.75 -13.08 22.78
C LEU A 501 1.00 -14.06 23.93
N LYS A 502 -0.05 -14.62 24.53
CA LYS A 502 0.06 -15.67 25.53
C LYS A 502 0.81 -16.89 24.99
N ASN A 503 0.48 -17.33 23.77
CA ASN A 503 1.07 -18.53 23.19
C ASN A 503 2.58 -18.41 22.95
N ILE A 504 3.07 -17.18 22.76
CA ILE A 504 4.50 -16.90 22.53
C ILE A 504 5.22 -16.32 23.75
N SER A 505 4.55 -16.16 24.90
CA SER A 505 5.09 -15.40 26.04
C SER A 505 6.38 -15.98 26.61
N ASP A 506 6.53 -17.30 26.50
CA ASP A 506 7.70 -18.04 26.97
C ASP A 506 8.94 -17.79 26.09
N GLU A 507 8.74 -17.28 24.87
CA GLU A 507 9.80 -17.03 23.88
C GLU A 507 10.07 -15.52 23.68
N THR A 508 9.45 -14.66 24.47
CA THR A 508 9.60 -13.19 24.40
C THR A 508 10.17 -12.63 25.70
N GLU A 509 11.39 -13.04 26.05
CA GLU A 509 12.00 -12.85 27.38
C GLU A 509 12.20 -11.40 27.81
N GLU A 510 12.29 -10.44 26.88
CA GLU A 510 12.46 -9.02 27.18
C GLU A 510 11.15 -8.32 27.57
N VAL A 511 9.99 -8.92 27.23
CA VAL A 511 8.69 -8.32 27.49
C VAL A 511 8.41 -8.34 28.99
N ARG A 512 8.12 -7.15 29.54
CA ARG A 512 7.78 -6.94 30.95
C ARG A 512 6.33 -6.48 31.11
N TYR A 513 5.82 -5.73 30.14
CA TYR A 513 4.46 -5.19 30.18
C TYR A 513 3.71 -5.48 28.89
N ILE A 514 2.46 -5.92 29.04
CA ILE A 514 1.46 -5.92 27.97
C ILE A 514 0.43 -4.85 28.31
N ILE A 515 0.41 -3.78 27.53
CA ILE A 515 -0.61 -2.75 27.63
C ILE A 515 -1.72 -3.10 26.65
N TYR A 516 -2.96 -3.17 27.09
CA TYR A 516 -4.05 -3.56 26.21
C TYR A 516 -5.12 -2.47 26.06
N PHE A 517 -5.55 -2.27 24.81
CA PHE A 517 -6.69 -1.44 24.50
C PHE A 517 -7.98 -2.10 24.98
N PRO A 518 -9.02 -1.30 25.30
CA PRO A 518 -10.29 -1.84 25.76
C PRO A 518 -10.88 -2.86 24.77
N PRO A 519 -11.60 -3.90 25.29
CA PRO A 519 -12.30 -4.85 24.44
C PRO A 519 -13.32 -4.17 23.55
N ILE A 520 -13.53 -4.76 22.38
CA ILE A 520 -14.51 -4.34 21.37
C ILE A 520 -15.91 -4.27 22.00
N LEU A 521 -16.27 -5.25 22.82
CA LEU A 521 -17.52 -5.26 23.59
C LEU A 521 -17.24 -5.03 25.08
N LYS A 522 -17.64 -3.87 25.60
CA LYS A 522 -17.34 -3.44 26.98
C LYS A 522 -18.00 -4.26 28.09
N THR A 523 -18.99 -5.09 27.78
CA THR A 523 -19.70 -5.93 28.75
C THR A 523 -18.98 -7.25 29.04
N GLU A 524 -17.94 -7.60 28.28
CA GLU A 524 -17.14 -8.78 28.56
C GLU A 524 -16.27 -8.57 29.79
N SER A 525 -16.33 -9.51 30.75
CA SER A 525 -15.37 -9.57 31.84
C SER A 525 -13.97 -9.78 31.26
N VAL A 526 -13.05 -8.84 31.49
CA VAL A 526 -11.65 -8.97 31.07
C VAL A 526 -11.04 -10.18 31.76
N LYS A 527 -10.61 -11.17 30.98
CA LYS A 527 -9.92 -12.37 31.45
C LYS A 527 -8.49 -12.36 30.94
N LEU A 528 -7.56 -12.01 31.82
CA LEU A 528 -6.15 -11.96 31.49
C LEU A 528 -5.50 -13.32 31.77
N PRO A 529 -4.61 -13.80 30.90
CA PRO A 529 -3.94 -15.07 31.11
C PRO A 529 -2.84 -14.96 32.17
N GLU A 530 -2.62 -16.04 32.91
CA GLU A 530 -1.36 -16.23 33.64
C GLU A 530 -0.22 -16.42 32.63
N THR A 531 0.90 -15.74 32.88
CA THR A 531 2.13 -15.83 32.06
C THR A 531 3.30 -16.25 32.94
N LYS A 532 4.21 -17.08 32.42
CA LYS A 532 5.35 -17.60 33.20
C LYS A 532 6.39 -16.53 33.60
N ASN A 533 6.48 -15.44 32.84
CA ASN A 533 7.54 -14.42 32.99
C ASN A 533 7.14 -13.21 33.86
N ASN A 534 6.11 -13.33 34.72
CA ASN A 534 5.55 -12.21 35.51
C ASN A 534 5.25 -10.97 34.64
N ILE A 535 4.76 -11.17 33.40
CA ILE A 535 4.37 -10.07 32.53
C ILE A 535 3.19 -9.34 33.18
N GLN A 536 3.32 -8.03 33.34
CA GLN A 536 2.27 -7.20 33.90
C GLN A 536 1.32 -6.75 32.80
N PHE A 537 0.04 -7.05 32.97
CA PHE A 537 -1.02 -6.57 32.10
C PHE A 537 -1.59 -5.26 32.65
N ILE A 538 -1.62 -4.22 31.82
CA ILE A 538 -2.12 -2.89 32.19
C ILE A 538 -3.12 -2.46 31.12
N SER A 539 -4.37 -2.15 31.47
CA SER A 539 -5.28 -1.55 30.49
C SER A 539 -4.80 -0.16 30.11
N LEU A 540 -5.07 0.31 28.88
CA LEU A 540 -4.71 1.67 28.49
C LEU A 540 -5.33 2.71 29.44
N ASP A 541 -6.56 2.49 29.89
CA ASP A 541 -7.25 3.35 30.86
C ASP A 541 -6.51 3.38 32.21
N GLN A 542 -5.98 2.24 32.68
CA GLN A 542 -5.18 2.19 33.91
C GLN A 542 -3.83 2.87 33.74
N LEU A 543 -3.18 2.73 32.58
CA LEU A 543 -1.95 3.44 32.26
C LEU A 543 -2.17 4.96 32.24
N GLU A 544 -3.27 5.41 31.64
CA GLU A 544 -3.68 6.80 31.62
C GLU A 544 -3.92 7.33 33.05
N LEU A 545 -4.62 6.55 33.87
CA LEU A 545 -4.85 6.89 35.29
C LEU A 545 -3.53 6.97 36.07
N ASN A 546 -2.63 6.01 35.89
CA ASN A 546 -1.31 6.00 36.51
C ASN A 546 -0.53 7.26 36.13
N GLY A 547 -0.52 7.62 34.85
CA GLY A 547 0.17 8.82 34.37
C GLY A 547 -0.43 10.12 34.87
N SER A 548 -1.75 10.19 35.05
CA SER A 548 -2.40 11.37 35.64
C SER A 548 -2.00 11.61 37.10
N ASN A 549 -1.59 10.55 37.81
CA ASN A 549 -1.13 10.59 39.20
C ASN A 549 0.41 10.53 39.33
N ALA A 550 1.13 10.32 38.23
CA ALA A 550 2.58 10.11 38.25
C ALA A 550 3.33 11.43 38.46
N PHE A 551 4.27 11.41 39.41
CA PHE A 551 5.30 12.43 39.50
C PHE A 551 6.44 12.06 38.55
N ILE A 552 6.55 12.79 37.44
CA ILE A 552 7.64 12.65 36.47
C ILE A 552 8.50 13.90 36.58
N ASP A 553 9.82 13.70 36.63
CA ASP A 553 10.80 14.78 36.65
C ASP A 553 10.59 15.73 35.47
N GLU A 554 10.63 17.05 35.73
CA GLU A 554 10.38 18.07 34.71
C GLU A 554 11.39 18.03 33.56
N ASP A 555 12.65 17.68 33.83
CA ASP A 555 13.67 17.64 32.79
C ASP A 555 13.41 16.46 31.85
N ILE A 556 12.90 15.34 32.36
CA ILE A 556 12.44 14.21 31.52
C ILE A 556 11.25 14.64 30.67
N LEU A 557 10.27 15.37 31.22
CA LEU A 557 9.10 15.85 30.47
C LEU A 557 9.48 16.85 29.36
N LYS A 558 10.57 17.60 29.52
CA LYS A 558 11.08 18.57 28.54
C LYS A 558 11.90 17.92 27.43
N GLN A 559 12.32 16.66 27.56
CA GLN A 559 13.03 15.94 26.50
C GLN A 559 12.12 15.76 25.27
N ARG A 560 12.67 16.06 24.09
CA ARG A 560 11.99 15.92 22.80
C ARG A 560 12.93 15.23 21.80
N PRO A 561 12.40 14.46 20.84
CA PRO A 561 13.22 13.85 19.81
C PRO A 561 13.83 14.90 18.87
N ALA A 562 14.95 14.55 18.25
CA ALA A 562 15.47 15.25 17.09
C ALA A 562 14.74 14.79 15.82
N GLU A 563 14.77 15.61 14.77
CA GLU A 563 14.17 15.30 13.48
C GLU A 563 14.76 14.05 12.82
N THR A 564 16.04 13.82 13.07
CA THR A 564 16.80 12.69 12.57
C THR A 564 16.65 11.45 13.45
N ASP A 565 15.99 11.52 14.61
CA ASP A 565 15.75 10.33 15.43
C ASP A 565 14.78 9.37 14.74
N THR A 566 14.94 8.07 15.00
CA THR A 566 14.02 7.05 14.48
C THR A 566 12.69 7.15 15.21
N ALA A 567 11.66 7.59 14.49
CA ALA A 567 10.31 7.68 15.02
C ALA A 567 9.65 6.30 15.03
N VAL A 568 9.77 5.57 13.92
CA VAL A 568 9.05 4.31 13.71
C VAL A 568 9.99 3.24 13.16
N ILE A 569 9.90 2.02 13.71
CA ILE A 569 10.41 0.79 13.10
C ILE A 569 9.20 0.01 12.61
N MET A 570 8.91 0.15 11.32
CA MET A 570 7.72 -0.46 10.71
C MET A 570 8.08 -1.83 10.15
N TYR A 571 7.57 -2.89 10.76
CA TYR A 571 7.78 -4.23 10.22
C TYR A 571 6.87 -4.47 9.03
N THR A 572 7.52 -4.69 7.90
CA THR A 572 6.87 -5.23 6.71
C THR A 572 6.96 -6.75 6.78
N SER A 573 5.95 -7.43 6.27
CA SER A 573 5.83 -8.90 6.24
C SER A 573 7.02 -9.62 5.60
N GLY A 574 7.95 -8.90 4.96
CA GLY A 574 9.18 -9.45 4.45
C GLY A 574 8.92 -10.39 3.27
N SER A 575 9.89 -10.47 2.39
CA SER A 575 9.79 -11.27 1.18
C SER A 575 10.35 -12.70 1.38
N THR A 576 10.92 -12.97 2.56
CA THR A 576 11.74 -14.15 2.91
C THR A 576 11.23 -14.88 4.16
N GLY A 577 9.91 -14.85 4.41
CA GLY A 577 9.27 -15.51 5.56
C GLY A 577 9.26 -14.69 6.84
N LEU A 578 10.42 -14.18 7.29
CA LEU A 578 10.50 -13.34 8.49
C LEU A 578 10.29 -11.85 8.16
N PRO A 579 9.48 -11.12 8.95
CA PRO A 579 9.28 -9.68 8.79
C PRO A 579 10.59 -8.88 8.84
N LYS A 580 10.65 -7.75 8.13
CA LYS A 580 11.80 -6.82 8.15
C LYS A 580 11.38 -5.47 8.69
N GLY A 581 12.07 -4.99 9.74
CA GLY A 581 11.85 -3.66 10.32
C GLY A 581 12.50 -2.57 9.48
N VAL A 582 11.70 -1.63 8.97
CA VAL A 582 12.17 -0.44 8.25
C VAL A 582 12.25 0.72 9.24
N LEU A 583 13.44 1.32 9.36
CA LEU A 583 13.66 2.48 10.22
C LEU A 583 13.20 3.74 9.47
N ILE A 584 12.30 4.50 10.08
CA ILE A 584 11.72 5.72 9.52
C ILE A 584 11.92 6.85 10.54
N ARG A 585 12.60 7.92 10.13
CA ARG A 585 12.87 9.08 10.99
C ARG A 585 11.67 10.01 11.09
N HIS A 586 11.65 10.87 12.11
CA HIS A 586 10.59 11.88 12.25
C HIS A 586 10.45 12.74 10.98
N GLU A 587 11.55 13.27 10.46
CA GLU A 587 11.56 14.09 9.24
C GLU A 587 10.98 13.35 8.02
N ASN A 588 11.11 12.02 7.94
CA ASN A 588 10.59 11.26 6.81
C ASN A 588 9.06 11.21 6.84
N ILE A 589 8.45 11.01 8.01
CA ILE A 589 7.00 10.98 8.17
C ILE A 589 6.43 12.39 8.00
N ILE A 590 7.09 13.42 8.56
CA ILE A 590 6.71 14.83 8.36
C ILE A 590 6.73 15.20 6.87
N ALA A 591 7.77 14.85 6.13
CA ALA A 591 7.83 15.08 4.69
C ALA A 591 6.71 14.32 3.94
N GLY A 592 6.45 13.06 4.32
CA GLY A 592 5.36 12.25 3.76
C GLY A 592 3.98 12.88 3.94
N MET A 593 3.61 13.26 5.17
CA MET A 593 2.33 13.93 5.43
C MET A 593 2.25 15.32 4.78
N THR A 594 3.38 16.02 4.61
CA THR A 594 3.43 17.33 3.94
C THR A 594 3.11 17.19 2.46
N GLY A 595 3.69 16.18 1.80
CA GLY A 595 3.37 15.85 0.42
C GLY A 595 1.88 15.56 0.24
N GLN A 596 1.29 14.77 1.15
CA GLN A 596 -0.16 14.49 1.14
C GLN A 596 -0.98 15.77 1.36
N GLN A 597 -0.66 16.57 2.37
CA GLN A 597 -1.34 17.83 2.69
C GLN A 597 -1.40 18.76 1.48
N SER A 598 -0.28 18.90 0.76
CA SER A 598 -0.18 19.78 -0.40
C SER A 598 -1.21 19.45 -1.50
N ARG A 599 -1.59 18.17 -1.62
CA ARG A 599 -2.59 17.70 -2.57
C ARG A 599 -3.99 17.65 -1.98
N LEU A 600 -4.11 17.31 -0.70
CA LEU A 600 -5.41 17.17 -0.05
C LEU A 600 -6.08 18.52 0.20
N LEU A 601 -5.35 19.60 0.43
CA LEU A 601 -5.93 20.93 0.70
C LEU A 601 -6.81 21.49 -0.43
N SER A 602 -6.63 21.05 -1.67
CA SER A 602 -7.55 21.39 -2.77
C SER A 602 -8.75 20.45 -2.85
N MET A 603 -8.66 19.30 -2.18
CA MET A 603 -9.63 18.21 -2.23
C MET A 603 -10.56 18.14 -1.02
N VAL A 604 -10.23 18.77 0.10
CA VAL A 604 -11.02 18.67 1.34
C VAL A 604 -11.46 20.03 1.86
N ASN A 605 -12.64 20.08 2.47
CA ASN A 605 -13.08 21.16 3.32
C ASN A 605 -12.78 20.81 4.78
N VAL A 606 -11.79 21.48 5.37
CA VAL A 606 -11.30 21.21 6.73
C VAL A 606 -12.33 21.42 7.84
N ASP A 607 -13.44 22.09 7.55
CA ASP A 607 -14.49 22.37 8.54
C ASP A 607 -15.67 21.39 8.45
N THR A 608 -15.86 20.70 7.33
CA THR A 608 -17.04 19.85 7.10
C THR A 608 -16.72 18.40 6.78
N ASP A 609 -15.60 18.14 6.12
CA ASP A 609 -15.28 16.80 5.65
C ASP A 609 -14.80 15.93 6.82
N ILE A 610 -15.02 14.62 6.71
CA ILE A 610 -14.64 13.65 7.74
C ILE A 610 -13.78 12.58 7.07
N TYR A 611 -12.66 12.26 7.69
CA TYR A 611 -11.84 11.15 7.23
C TYR A 611 -12.40 9.82 7.74
N ILE A 612 -12.51 8.81 6.88
CA ILE A 612 -12.84 7.46 7.31
C ILE A 612 -11.56 6.61 7.42
N ALA A 613 -11.15 6.34 8.65
CA ALA A 613 -9.93 5.58 8.97
C ALA A 613 -10.26 4.09 9.02
N TYR A 614 -9.66 3.29 8.13
CA TYR A 614 -9.92 1.85 8.06
C TYR A 614 -8.75 1.04 7.48
N LEU A 615 -7.76 1.68 6.85
CA LEU A 615 -6.57 0.96 6.39
C LEU A 615 -5.65 0.71 7.59
N PRO A 616 -4.75 -0.27 7.53
CA PRO A 616 -3.87 -0.57 8.67
C PRO A 616 -2.94 0.60 9.04
N LEU A 617 -2.97 1.08 10.28
CA LEU A 617 -2.02 2.08 10.82
C LEU A 617 -0.57 1.57 10.87
N ALA A 618 -0.37 0.25 10.82
CA ALA A 618 0.93 -0.37 10.60
C ALA A 618 1.46 -0.21 9.15
N HIS A 619 0.71 0.45 8.26
CA HIS A 619 1.11 0.81 6.91
C HIS A 619 1.42 2.32 6.82
N ILE A 620 2.56 2.68 6.21
CA ILE A 620 3.04 4.08 6.17
C ILE A 620 2.05 5.05 5.50
N LEU A 621 1.30 4.58 4.50
CA LEU A 621 0.29 5.41 3.82
C LEU A 621 -0.78 5.90 4.81
N GLU A 622 -1.41 4.98 5.56
CA GLU A 622 -2.46 5.33 6.53
C GLU A 622 -1.91 6.18 7.66
N LEU A 623 -0.74 5.81 8.19
CA LEU A 623 -0.09 6.58 9.26
C LEU A 623 0.11 8.04 8.85
N CYS A 624 0.66 8.29 7.66
CA CYS A 624 0.81 9.65 7.14
C CYS A 624 -0.56 10.33 6.91
N CYS A 625 -1.56 9.61 6.40
CA CYS A 625 -2.89 10.16 6.13
C CYS A 625 -3.58 10.60 7.42
N GLU A 626 -3.65 9.75 8.45
CA GLU A 626 -4.29 10.10 9.71
C GLU A 626 -3.55 11.22 10.44
N ILE A 627 -2.21 11.22 10.42
CA ILE A 627 -1.42 12.33 10.98
C ILE A 627 -1.71 13.64 10.22
N CYS A 628 -1.83 13.59 8.89
CA CYS A 628 -2.21 14.74 8.07
C CYS A 628 -3.60 15.26 8.43
N MET A 629 -4.61 14.38 8.55
CA MET A 629 -5.97 14.76 8.94
C MET A 629 -6.01 15.39 10.33
N TYR A 630 -5.32 14.76 11.29
CA TYR A 630 -5.21 15.26 12.66
C TYR A 630 -4.55 16.66 12.68
N TYR A 631 -3.44 16.84 11.95
CA TYR A 631 -2.77 18.14 11.81
C TYR A 631 -3.69 19.22 11.21
N LEU A 632 -4.50 18.88 10.20
CA LEU A 632 -5.44 19.80 9.54
C LEU A 632 -6.68 20.14 10.38
N GLY A 633 -6.88 19.48 11.53
CA GLY A 633 -8.09 19.64 12.33
C GLY A 633 -9.31 18.92 11.75
N ILE A 634 -9.10 17.97 10.84
CA ILE A 634 -10.16 17.15 10.22
C ILE A 634 -10.45 15.97 11.14
N LYS A 635 -11.73 15.79 11.49
CA LYS A 635 -12.14 14.68 12.34
C LYS A 635 -12.11 13.36 11.55
N SER A 636 -11.73 12.28 12.23
CA SER A 636 -11.63 10.93 11.69
C SER A 636 -12.62 9.99 12.35
N GLY A 637 -13.46 9.31 11.57
CA GLY A 637 -14.28 8.20 12.04
C GLY A 637 -13.60 6.87 11.76
N TYR A 638 -13.34 6.10 12.81
CA TYR A 638 -12.72 4.77 12.70
C TYR A 638 -13.76 3.74 12.26
N SER A 639 -13.35 2.88 11.34
CA SER A 639 -14.15 1.86 10.64
C SER A 639 -13.29 0.63 10.40
N SER A 640 -13.88 -0.43 9.85
CA SER A 640 -13.17 -1.61 9.38
C SER A 640 -13.74 -2.06 8.03
N PRO A 641 -13.00 -2.84 7.22
CA PRO A 641 -13.58 -3.47 6.02
C PRO A 641 -14.86 -4.29 6.31
N GLN A 642 -15.02 -4.78 7.54
CA GLN A 642 -16.16 -5.58 7.99
C GLN A 642 -17.40 -4.73 8.34
N THR A 643 -17.26 -3.41 8.44
CA THR A 643 -18.34 -2.49 8.82
C THR A 643 -18.47 -1.29 7.89
N LEU A 644 -17.53 -1.11 6.95
CA LEU A 644 -17.41 0.07 6.08
C LEU A 644 -18.67 0.39 5.27
N THR A 645 -19.28 -0.60 4.62
CA THR A 645 -20.45 -0.42 3.74
C THR A 645 -21.63 -1.23 4.25
N ASP A 646 -22.83 -0.93 3.76
CA ASP A 646 -24.08 -1.65 4.08
C ASP A 646 -24.05 -3.13 3.62
N GLN A 647 -23.06 -3.46 2.78
CA GLN A 647 -22.82 -4.82 2.26
C GLN A 647 -21.62 -5.49 2.95
N SER A 648 -20.99 -4.83 3.92
CA SER A 648 -19.84 -5.39 4.62
C SER A 648 -20.23 -6.64 5.42
N THR A 649 -19.30 -7.60 5.45
CA THR A 649 -19.55 -8.95 5.98
C THR A 649 -19.77 -9.01 7.48
N GLY A 650 -19.33 -7.99 8.23
CA GLY A 650 -19.45 -7.92 9.69
C GLY A 650 -20.74 -7.29 10.18
N ILE A 651 -21.65 -6.82 9.32
CA ILE A 651 -22.97 -6.33 9.74
C ILE A 651 -24.08 -7.20 9.15
N LYS A 652 -25.28 -7.13 9.76
CA LYS A 652 -26.44 -7.88 9.26
C LYS A 652 -26.98 -7.26 7.98
N GLN A 653 -27.59 -8.08 7.13
CA GLN A 653 -28.29 -7.56 5.95
C GLN A 653 -29.37 -6.56 6.38
N GLY A 654 -29.39 -5.39 5.74
CA GLY A 654 -30.28 -4.28 6.07
C GLY A 654 -29.77 -3.37 7.21
N ALA A 655 -28.65 -3.71 7.86
CA ALA A 655 -27.97 -2.79 8.78
C ALA A 655 -27.11 -1.78 8.01
N LYS A 656 -26.86 -0.64 8.64
CA LYS A 656 -26.12 0.48 8.06
C LYS A 656 -24.63 0.36 8.33
N GLY A 657 -23.83 0.50 7.27
CA GLY A 657 -22.37 0.57 7.35
C GLY A 657 -21.89 1.95 7.80
N ASP A 658 -20.58 2.04 8.02
CA ASP A 658 -19.95 3.23 8.56
C ASP A 658 -19.98 4.41 7.59
N LEU A 659 -19.87 4.20 6.28
CA LEU A 659 -20.00 5.26 5.28
C LEU A 659 -21.37 5.96 5.34
N GLN A 660 -22.45 5.21 5.61
CA GLN A 660 -23.81 5.73 5.65
C GLN A 660 -24.06 6.56 6.92
N ILE A 661 -23.53 6.12 8.06
CA ILE A 661 -23.69 6.82 9.35
C ILE A 661 -22.73 8.00 9.46
N LEU A 662 -21.44 7.80 9.16
CA LEU A 662 -20.39 8.79 9.32
C LEU A 662 -20.50 9.93 8.32
N ARG A 663 -20.93 9.63 7.08
CA ARG A 663 -21.08 10.58 5.97
C ARG A 663 -19.78 11.35 5.68
N PRO A 664 -18.68 10.64 5.37
CA PRO A 664 -17.36 11.25 5.20
C PRO A 664 -17.22 12.19 4.01
#